data_AF-A0A1H7PUJ3-F1
#
_entry.id   AF-A0A1H7PUJ3-F1
#
_cell.length_a   1.000
_cell.length_b   1.000
_cell.length_c   1.000
_cell.angle_alpha   90.00
_cell.angle_beta   90.00
_cell.angle_gamma   90.00
#
_symmetry.space_group_name_H-M   'P 1'
#
loop_
_entity.id
_entity.type
_entity.pdbx_description
1 polymer ?
#
loop_
_entity_poly.entity_id
_entity_poly.type
_entity_poly.pdbx_seq_one_letter_code
_entity_poly.pdbx_strand_id
1 'polypeptide(L)'
;MYKKYSVFRCSRRYLFKLLLTMKLVIVLLTFTFLQAGAMGYAQNVTINVKKASIAYVLEQIQLQTGYDFLYNSAHLKGTETVDLNFKDTPLSTVLEACFANQPLSFQIDNKTVLVRRTKSPYPTNHQATQQQREISGRITNEQGEPLEGVTVSVKNTATVTTTNADGNYRITLPNGGNTLVFTIVGYEDQEASIGTSSAINAVLRESVSDLDEVVVVGYGTQRRADVTTAVASVSAENIQNRPVQNFGEAIAGQMAGVQVQQTSGAPGGESLTIRVRGTGSITQSSDPLYVVDGYPMEGNAFRLINPSDIESIQVLKDASSTAIYGSRGANGVVVISTKKGKVGPPRVSVNSFVGFQQRGKEVEMMNRDQFVEWLVDGRNQAWLDAAVIPGDPNQSPHSINDPNSRRSLYPGATGQYIIPDGTGGYLYNFLDPASVAQMPDNNWQELLYRNALTQQNELSVNGGSENTQYNFSGSYTKQDGIVINTDYERFNFRSAINSKVTESIELGVNLMAYSAKGREQDQGKYSAVMYALQLPPIYPVQNEDGTYGSMVRNPDILGGDVSSPMGVAELVKLNRRRYGWLGTLSAGWEIIEGLKYRVSINGGIEDSQFKRFEPSIVDLDASRAPRPARAVEERGTDYDWVIENTLNYTKNFGGKHQFNALVGYTTQKHTSNDLDGEARGFANDDIETLNAGNMYELSSSASEYSLISYLSRVNYVYDDRYLFTAAIRSDGSSRFGQSRRWGTFPSVSVGWRISQEQFMQNVDPISDLKIRAGFGISGNNRIGNYSAIGLLSPGYYPSSGSLINTVDPSSIPNDNLGWEKTRQINLGLELGLFNDRIRVEGDFYNSQSIDLLLNVPVPSITGYETQLQNIGKVENKGVEIAFTTRNLVNAFKWNTNFNISINKNKVLEVGPDQRPIFGSAPNATNAFITTIGHPIASFFGYQYEGVFTSQEELDRYPHLAADKIGDGRYADINGDGILDQNDKTILGSNNPDFIAGLTNSFSYKNFSLSAQFTASQGAKVFSFFKRMVGIYHGDRNGMIEQTDRWRSPEDPGDGIHFRATRNPTGWQRDPSSAWVQDASYLRLRNVNLAYNVGQGVLDRLNVSALRLYITGSNLFTLTDYTGYDPETSSEGTGLNKGGDYLGYPTARSFIFGINLTL
;
A
#
# COMPACT_ATOMS: atom_id res chain seq x y z
N MET A 1 6.49 64.95 -5.50
CA MET A 1 7.96 64.89 -5.45
C MET A 1 8.38 63.45 -5.29
N TYR A 2 9.10 62.92 -6.27
CA TYR A 2 9.51 61.51 -6.37
C TYR A 2 10.61 61.16 -5.36
N LYS A 3 10.51 59.97 -4.73
CA LYS A 3 11.67 59.21 -4.25
C LYS A 3 11.65 57.83 -4.89
N LYS A 4 12.69 57.58 -5.71
CA LYS A 4 13.02 56.29 -6.33
C LYS A 4 13.46 55.29 -5.26
N TYR A 5 12.92 54.07 -5.30
CA TYR A 5 13.58 52.90 -4.75
C TYR A 5 13.92 51.95 -5.91
N SER A 6 15.21 51.61 -5.99
CA SER A 6 15.83 50.77 -7.02
C SER A 6 15.54 49.30 -6.77
N VAL A 7 15.04 48.62 -7.81
CA VAL A 7 14.84 47.18 -7.87
C VAL A 7 16.19 46.47 -8.03
N PHE A 8 16.59 45.65 -7.07
CA PHE A 8 17.68 44.70 -7.24
C PHE A 8 17.15 43.47 -8.00
N ARG A 9 17.45 43.38 -9.30
CA ARG A 9 17.26 42.16 -10.10
C ARG A 9 18.36 41.15 -9.74
N CYS A 10 18.03 40.15 -8.93
CA CYS A 10 18.89 38.97 -8.76
C CYS A 10 18.70 38.05 -9.97
N SER A 11 19.76 37.82 -10.76
CA SER A 11 19.67 37.00 -11.96
C SER A 11 19.71 35.50 -11.62
N ARG A 12 18.84 34.72 -12.27
CA ARG A 12 18.61 33.27 -12.10
C ARG A 12 19.90 32.42 -12.10
N ARG A 13 20.99 32.92 -12.71
CA ARG A 13 22.32 32.29 -12.72
C ARG A 13 23.01 32.27 -11.35
N TYR A 14 22.81 33.29 -10.51
CA TYR A 14 23.43 33.34 -9.18
C TYR A 14 22.73 32.41 -8.18
N LEU A 15 21.40 32.31 -8.24
CA LEU A 15 20.64 31.37 -7.41
C LEU A 15 20.99 29.91 -7.75
N PHE A 16 21.15 29.60 -9.05
CA PHE A 16 21.56 28.27 -9.51
C PHE A 16 23.00 27.94 -9.10
N LYS A 17 23.93 28.92 -9.19
CA LYS A 17 25.29 28.75 -8.68
C LYS A 17 25.29 28.53 -7.17
N LEU A 18 24.51 29.29 -6.41
CA LEU A 18 24.44 29.19 -4.94
C LEU A 18 23.87 27.84 -4.49
N LEU A 19 22.83 27.35 -5.16
CA LEU A 19 22.27 26.02 -4.93
C LEU A 19 23.24 24.90 -5.33
N LEU A 20 23.99 25.08 -6.42
CA LEU A 20 25.02 24.13 -6.85
C LEU A 20 26.20 24.12 -5.87
N THR A 21 26.66 25.27 -5.38
CA THR A 21 27.69 25.33 -4.32
C THR A 21 27.17 24.75 -3.02
N MET A 22 25.93 24.97 -2.61
CA MET A 22 25.37 24.32 -1.42
C MET A 22 25.30 22.80 -1.58
N LYS A 23 24.86 22.28 -2.74
CA LYS A 23 24.85 20.85 -3.02
C LYS A 23 26.25 20.24 -3.03
N LEU A 24 27.21 20.91 -3.68
CA LEU A 24 28.61 20.49 -3.69
C LEU A 24 29.24 20.56 -2.31
N VAL A 25 28.95 21.59 -1.52
CA VAL A 25 29.46 21.75 -0.15
C VAL A 25 28.85 20.69 0.78
N ILE A 26 27.57 20.34 0.63
CA ILE A 26 26.96 19.23 1.39
C ILE A 26 27.57 17.90 0.98
N VAL A 27 27.75 17.62 -0.32
CA VAL A 27 28.40 16.38 -0.78
C VAL A 27 29.85 16.32 -0.31
N LEU A 28 30.60 17.42 -0.40
CA LEU A 28 31.97 17.52 0.08
C LEU A 28 32.03 17.36 1.60
N LEU A 29 31.17 18.03 2.38
CA LEU A 29 31.09 17.86 3.84
C LEU A 29 30.72 16.43 4.21
N THR A 30 29.80 15.79 3.48
CA THR A 30 29.42 14.39 3.70
C THR A 30 30.60 13.45 3.43
N PHE A 31 31.36 13.67 2.34
CA PHE A 31 32.61 12.94 2.08
C PHE A 31 33.70 13.25 3.10
N THR A 32 33.78 14.48 3.61
CA THR A 32 34.77 14.89 4.61
C THR A 32 34.45 14.27 5.98
N PHE A 33 33.17 14.15 6.35
CA PHE A 33 32.72 13.47 7.56
C PHE A 33 32.81 11.94 7.44
N LEU A 34 32.67 11.37 6.24
CA LEU A 34 32.93 9.95 5.97
C LEU A 34 34.42 9.57 6.00
N GLN A 35 35.33 10.56 5.89
CA GLN A 35 36.78 10.35 6.01
C GLN A 35 37.31 10.56 7.44
N ALA A 36 36.45 10.85 8.42
CA ALA A 36 36.84 10.87 9.83
C ALA A 36 36.99 9.45 10.38
N GLY A 37 37.98 8.71 9.88
CA GLY A 37 38.51 7.54 10.56
C GLY A 37 39.17 7.99 11.87
N ALA A 38 38.77 7.40 12.99
CA ALA A 38 39.42 7.61 14.28
C ALA A 38 40.86 7.05 14.22
N MET A 39 41.83 7.86 13.79
CA MET A 39 43.24 7.58 14.04
C MET A 39 43.49 7.75 15.54
N GLY A 40 43.66 6.64 16.26
CA GLY A 40 44.06 6.64 17.66
C GLY A 40 45.40 7.38 17.85
N TYR A 41 45.45 8.26 18.85
CA TYR A 41 46.64 9.02 19.22
C TYR A 41 47.72 8.11 19.81
N ALA A 42 48.56 7.48 18.97
CA ALA A 42 49.83 6.88 19.40
C ALA A 42 50.97 7.88 19.10
N GLN A 43 51.67 8.35 20.13
CA GLN A 43 52.80 9.28 19.99
C GLN A 43 54.12 8.50 20.04
N ASN A 44 54.99 8.74 19.06
CA ASN A 44 56.30 8.10 18.98
C ASN A 44 57.35 8.86 19.82
N VAL A 45 58.30 8.12 20.37
CA VAL A 45 59.36 8.57 21.28
C VAL A 45 60.71 8.18 20.71
N THR A 46 61.69 9.08 20.82
CA THR A 46 63.10 8.82 20.49
C THR A 46 63.94 9.08 21.73
N ILE A 47 64.53 8.03 22.29
CA ILE A 47 65.32 8.10 23.53
C ILE A 47 66.60 7.27 23.39
N ASN A 48 67.74 7.88 23.74
CA ASN A 48 69.04 7.22 23.76
C ASN A 48 69.76 7.57 25.06
N VAL A 49 69.72 6.66 26.02
CA VAL A 49 70.26 6.85 27.36
C VAL A 49 70.99 5.59 27.82
N LYS A 50 72.09 5.77 28.56
CA LYS A 50 72.85 4.68 29.17
C LYS A 50 72.97 4.88 30.67
N LYS A 51 72.73 3.82 31.45
CA LYS A 51 72.68 3.79 32.92
C LYS A 51 71.81 4.91 33.51
N ALA A 52 70.68 5.19 32.88
CA ALA A 52 69.75 6.22 33.32
C ALA A 52 68.83 5.69 34.42
N SER A 53 68.48 6.53 35.40
CA SER A 53 67.44 6.20 36.37
C SER A 53 66.07 6.22 35.70
N ILE A 54 65.14 5.38 36.17
CA ILE A 54 63.77 5.34 35.65
C ILE A 54 63.11 6.73 35.75
N ALA A 55 63.33 7.45 36.85
CA ALA A 55 62.82 8.82 37.01
C ALA A 55 63.30 9.76 35.89
N TYR A 56 64.58 9.70 35.54
CA TYR A 56 65.15 10.50 34.45
C TYR A 56 64.56 10.10 33.09
N VAL A 57 64.36 8.81 32.84
CA VAL A 57 63.73 8.32 31.60
C VAL A 57 62.30 8.84 31.46
N LEU A 58 61.48 8.76 32.52
CA LEU A 58 60.11 9.26 32.50
C LEU A 58 60.06 10.78 32.29
N GLU A 59 60.98 11.53 32.89
CA GLU A 59 61.11 12.99 32.68
C GLU A 59 61.48 13.32 31.23
N GLN A 60 62.43 12.60 30.61
CA GLN A 60 62.78 12.80 29.20
C GLN A 60 61.61 12.49 28.26
N ILE A 61 60.85 11.44 28.55
CA ILE A 61 59.65 11.10 27.79
C ILE A 61 58.56 12.17 27.97
N GLN A 62 58.36 12.67 29.19
CA GLN A 62 57.43 13.77 29.48
C GLN A 62 57.79 15.03 28.71
N LEU A 63 59.07 15.43 28.70
CA LEU A 63 59.55 16.59 27.95
C LEU A 63 59.37 16.44 26.43
N GLN A 64 59.56 15.24 25.89
CA GLN A 64 59.43 14.98 24.45
C GLN A 64 57.98 14.84 23.99
N THR A 65 57.11 14.24 24.80
CA THR A 65 55.75 13.85 24.38
C THR A 65 54.65 14.76 24.93
N GLY A 66 54.91 15.43 26.07
CA GLY A 66 53.89 16.17 26.82
C GLY A 66 52.91 15.27 27.58
N TYR A 67 53.24 13.99 27.82
CA TYR A 67 52.49 13.12 28.73
C TYR A 67 52.87 13.39 30.18
N ASP A 68 51.87 13.47 31.06
CA ASP A 68 52.07 13.59 32.49
C ASP A 68 52.25 12.21 33.14
N PHE A 69 53.33 12.00 33.89
CA PHE A 69 53.56 10.74 34.60
C PHE A 69 53.11 10.86 36.06
N LEU A 70 52.10 10.08 36.44
CA LEU A 70 51.62 10.01 37.82
C LEU A 70 52.20 8.76 38.50
N TYR A 71 53.02 8.97 39.53
CA TYR A 71 53.61 7.88 40.31
C TYR A 71 53.95 8.34 41.73
N ASN A 72 53.99 7.39 42.66
CA ASN A 72 54.54 7.63 44.00
C ASN A 72 56.07 7.49 43.93
N SER A 73 56.82 8.50 44.37
CA SER A 73 58.29 8.47 44.35
C SER A 73 58.89 7.31 45.16
N ALA A 74 58.16 6.78 46.16
CA ALA A 74 58.54 5.57 46.88
C ALA A 74 58.52 4.30 46.01
N HIS A 75 57.77 4.28 44.90
CA HIS A 75 57.72 3.14 43.98
C HIS A 75 58.96 3.05 43.09
N LEU A 76 59.64 4.18 42.83
CA LEU A 76 60.91 4.21 42.08
C LEU A 76 62.14 3.89 42.96
N LYS A 77 61.97 3.79 44.29
CA LYS A 77 63.05 3.40 45.19
C LYS A 77 63.34 1.89 45.05
N GLY A 78 64.55 1.57 44.60
CA GLY A 78 65.00 0.18 44.38
C GLY A 78 64.85 -0.32 42.95
N THR A 79 64.55 0.55 41.98
CA THR A 79 64.63 0.22 40.56
C THR A 79 66.07 0.34 40.07
N GLU A 80 66.51 -0.57 39.21
CA GLU A 80 67.83 -0.50 38.58
C GLU A 80 67.86 0.56 37.46
N THR A 81 69.05 1.02 37.10
CA THR A 81 69.22 1.91 35.93
C THR A 81 69.04 1.15 34.63
N VAL A 82 68.51 1.81 33.60
CA VAL A 82 68.22 1.20 32.29
C VAL A 82 69.06 1.82 31.17
N ASP A 83 69.35 0.98 30.17
CA ASP A 83 69.92 1.37 28.88
C ASP A 83 68.80 1.31 27.83
N LEU A 84 68.42 2.43 27.23
CA LEU A 84 67.37 2.49 26.20
C LEU A 84 67.91 3.20 24.97
N ASN A 85 67.71 2.60 23.80
CA ASN A 85 68.06 3.19 22.50
C ASN A 85 66.96 2.93 21.49
N PHE A 86 65.98 3.83 21.44
CA PHE A 86 64.83 3.79 20.55
C PHE A 86 64.77 5.05 19.70
N LYS A 87 64.36 4.90 18.44
CA LYS A 87 64.15 6.00 17.51
C LYS A 87 62.77 5.83 16.90
N ASP A 88 61.96 6.88 16.99
CA ASP A 88 60.61 6.95 16.42
C ASP A 88 59.73 5.72 16.75
N THR A 89 59.71 5.34 18.03
CA THR A 89 59.04 4.11 18.51
C THR A 89 57.82 4.45 19.36
N PRO A 90 56.68 3.73 19.26
CA PRO A 90 55.50 4.01 20.06
C PRO A 90 55.78 4.06 21.57
N LEU A 91 55.19 5.04 22.26
CA LEU A 91 55.38 5.26 23.71
C LEU A 91 55.18 4.00 24.55
N SER A 92 54.16 3.18 24.26
CA SER A 92 53.88 1.94 24.98
C SER A 92 55.06 0.96 24.93
N THR A 93 55.66 0.78 23.75
CA THR A 93 56.81 -0.11 23.55
C THR A 93 58.05 0.40 24.29
N VAL A 94 58.26 1.72 24.31
CA VAL A 94 59.39 2.33 25.05
C VAL A 94 59.18 2.17 26.57
N LEU A 95 57.96 2.29 27.07
CA LEU A 95 57.65 2.09 28.49
C LEU A 95 57.72 0.62 28.91
N GLU A 96 57.30 -0.32 28.06
CA GLU A 96 57.48 -1.76 28.27
C GLU A 96 58.97 -2.11 28.41
N ALA A 97 59.82 -1.58 27.52
CA ALA A 97 61.26 -1.78 27.61
C ALA A 97 61.87 -1.09 28.84
N CYS A 98 61.37 0.10 29.21
CA CYS A 98 61.82 0.85 30.38
C CYS A 98 61.53 0.11 31.70
N PHE A 99 60.37 -0.57 31.80
CA PHE A 99 59.98 -1.30 33.00
C PHE A 99 60.27 -2.80 32.94
N ALA A 100 60.87 -3.29 31.87
CA ALA A 100 61.29 -4.68 31.76
C ALA A 100 62.24 -5.04 32.92
N ASN A 101 61.91 -6.11 33.65
CA ASN A 101 62.63 -6.58 34.85
C ASN A 101 62.66 -5.61 36.04
N GLN A 102 61.86 -4.54 36.01
CA GLN A 102 61.64 -3.66 37.15
C GLN A 102 60.36 -4.07 37.88
N PRO A 103 60.23 -3.82 39.19
CA PRO A 103 58.97 -4.05 39.90
C PRO A 103 57.95 -2.95 39.58
N LEU A 104 57.75 -2.59 38.31
CA LEU A 104 56.88 -1.50 37.86
C LEU A 104 55.98 -1.95 36.70
N SER A 105 54.77 -1.41 36.63
CA SER A 105 53.82 -1.53 35.53
C SER A 105 53.20 -0.18 35.22
N PHE A 106 52.71 0.02 33.99
CA PHE A 106 52.08 1.27 33.59
C PHE A 106 50.72 1.06 32.94
N GLN A 107 49.89 2.11 32.98
CA GLN A 107 48.65 2.23 32.23
C GLN A 107 48.61 3.64 31.62
N ILE A 108 48.30 3.72 30.33
CA ILE A 108 48.12 5.00 29.63
C ILE A 108 46.63 5.32 29.60
N ASP A 109 46.24 6.48 30.11
CA ASP A 109 44.87 7.00 30.04
C ASP A 109 44.93 8.46 29.54
N ASN A 110 44.41 8.70 28.33
CA ASN A 110 44.55 9.96 27.59
C ASN A 110 46.01 10.45 27.51
N LYS A 111 46.35 11.60 28.12
CA LYS A 111 47.71 12.17 28.19
C LYS A 111 48.43 11.89 29.51
N THR A 112 47.91 10.98 30.34
CA THR A 112 48.51 10.65 31.63
C THR A 112 48.97 9.20 31.66
N VAL A 113 50.21 8.96 32.07
CA VAL A 113 50.76 7.62 32.29
C VAL A 113 50.84 7.35 33.78
N LEU A 114 50.07 6.37 34.25
CA LEU A 114 50.06 5.95 35.64
C LEU A 114 51.05 4.81 35.87
N VAL A 115 52.08 5.04 36.69
CA VAL A 115 53.11 4.02 37.01
C VAL A 115 52.90 3.47 38.43
N ARG A 116 52.81 2.15 38.55
CA ARG A 116 52.53 1.42 39.80
C ARG A 116 53.56 0.32 40.04
N ARG A 117 53.81 -0.05 41.30
CA ARG A 117 54.74 -1.13 41.65
C ARG A 117 54.10 -2.50 41.42
N THR A 118 54.75 -3.39 40.67
CA THR A 118 54.33 -4.79 40.54
C THR A 118 54.73 -5.57 41.80
N LYS A 119 53.83 -6.40 42.32
CA LYS A 119 54.14 -7.31 43.43
C LYS A 119 55.06 -8.41 42.90
N SER A 120 56.33 -8.41 43.29
CA SER A 120 57.29 -9.47 42.92
C SER A 120 57.08 -10.73 43.80
N PRO A 121 57.37 -11.94 43.28
CA PRO A 121 56.95 -13.21 43.86
C PRO A 121 57.95 -13.73 44.91
N TYR A 122 57.45 -14.23 46.04
CA TYR A 122 58.21 -14.99 47.04
C TYR A 122 57.47 -16.31 47.35
N PRO A 123 58.19 -17.32 47.91
CA PRO A 123 58.08 -18.72 47.53
C PRO A 123 57.06 -19.49 48.36
N THR A 124 56.71 -20.65 47.82
CA THR A 124 55.80 -21.66 48.35
C THR A 124 56.17 -22.14 49.75
N ASN A 125 55.19 -22.07 50.67
CA ASN A 125 54.64 -23.33 51.20
C ASN A 125 53.21 -23.18 51.75
N HIS A 126 52.34 -23.93 51.06
CA HIS A 126 51.09 -24.58 51.49
C HIS A 126 50.03 -23.73 52.20
N GLN A 127 49.03 -23.31 51.41
CA GLN A 127 47.62 -23.64 51.67
C GLN A 127 46.75 -23.40 50.42
N ALA A 128 46.11 -24.48 49.97
CA ALA A 128 44.95 -24.63 49.08
C ALA A 128 44.77 -23.63 47.90
N THR A 129 45.12 -24.09 46.71
CA THR A 129 44.58 -23.61 45.42
C THR A 129 43.06 -23.78 45.38
N GLN A 130 42.32 -22.68 45.22
CA GLN A 130 41.00 -22.74 44.58
C GLN A 130 41.17 -22.34 43.11
N GLN A 131 41.02 -23.32 42.22
CA GLN A 131 41.06 -23.14 40.77
C GLN A 131 39.89 -22.23 40.32
N GLN A 132 40.19 -21.13 39.62
CA GLN A 132 39.23 -20.54 38.70
C GLN A 132 38.96 -21.56 37.60
N ARG A 133 37.70 -21.97 37.49
CA ARG A 133 37.32 -23.07 36.63
C ARG A 133 36.85 -22.52 35.28
N GLU A 134 37.60 -22.85 34.25
CA GLU A 134 37.26 -22.52 32.87
C GLU A 134 36.35 -23.61 32.30
N ILE A 135 35.23 -23.20 31.70
CA ILE A 135 34.29 -24.10 31.02
C ILE A 135 34.35 -23.79 29.53
N SER A 136 34.47 -24.83 28.72
CA SER A 136 34.35 -24.75 27.27
C SER A 136 33.23 -25.65 26.78
N GLY A 137 32.73 -25.44 25.56
CA GLY A 137 31.69 -26.31 25.03
C GLY A 137 31.32 -25.97 23.60
N ARG A 138 30.46 -26.83 23.03
CA ARG A 138 29.90 -26.68 21.69
C ARG A 138 28.38 -26.67 21.76
N ILE A 139 27.76 -25.72 21.05
CA ILE A 139 26.32 -25.57 20.96
C ILE A 139 25.86 -25.96 19.56
N THR A 140 24.83 -26.82 19.48
CA THR A 140 24.24 -27.27 18.21
C THR A 140 22.72 -27.15 18.24
N ASN A 141 22.06 -27.20 17.08
CA ASN A 141 20.61 -27.40 16.99
C ASN A 141 20.24 -28.90 17.10
N GLU A 142 18.94 -29.24 17.10
CA GLU A 142 18.45 -30.63 17.14
C GLU A 142 18.90 -31.48 15.94
N GLN A 143 19.32 -30.84 14.85
CA GLN A 143 19.85 -31.48 13.65
C GLN A 143 21.38 -31.72 13.73
N GLY A 144 22.03 -31.31 14.83
CA GLY A 144 23.47 -31.47 15.05
C GLY A 144 24.35 -30.43 14.36
N GLU A 145 23.76 -29.38 13.77
CA GLU A 145 24.48 -28.28 13.14
C GLU A 145 24.96 -27.28 14.21
N PRO A 146 26.19 -26.75 14.13
CA PRO A 146 26.71 -25.79 15.09
C PRO A 146 25.95 -24.46 15.05
N LEU A 147 25.71 -23.87 16.22
CA LEU A 147 25.04 -22.58 16.35
C LEU A 147 26.04 -21.48 16.72
N GLU A 148 26.27 -20.55 15.79
CA GLU A 148 27.09 -19.34 15.98
C GLU A 148 26.29 -18.22 16.66
N GLY A 149 26.94 -17.41 17.50
CA GLY A 149 26.32 -16.24 18.12
C GLY A 149 25.40 -16.54 19.31
N VAL A 150 25.44 -17.76 19.86
CA VAL A 150 24.74 -18.11 21.09
C VAL A 150 25.38 -17.39 22.25
N THR A 151 24.59 -16.60 22.99
CA THR A 151 25.03 -15.93 24.21
C THR A 151 25.07 -16.94 25.35
N VAL A 152 26.25 -17.16 25.92
CA VAL A 152 26.47 -18.04 27.06
C VAL A 152 26.76 -17.19 28.29
N SER A 153 25.89 -17.23 29.29
CA SER A 153 26.04 -16.45 30.52
C SER A 153 26.04 -17.33 31.76
N VAL A 154 26.67 -16.87 32.83
CA VAL A 154 26.61 -17.53 34.15
C VAL A 154 25.48 -16.89 34.94
N LYS A 155 24.47 -17.68 35.31
CA LYS A 155 23.23 -17.22 35.96
C LYS A 155 23.54 -16.38 37.20
N ASN A 156 22.90 -15.22 37.31
CA ASN A 156 23.09 -14.22 38.39
C ASN A 156 24.47 -13.56 38.45
N THR A 157 25.23 -13.53 37.35
CA THR A 157 26.52 -12.82 37.26
C THR A 157 26.60 -12.01 35.97
N ALA A 158 27.57 -11.09 35.88
CA ALA A 158 27.84 -10.33 34.66
C ALA A 158 28.77 -11.06 33.66
N THR A 159 29.11 -12.34 33.91
CA THR A 159 30.03 -13.10 33.06
C THR A 159 29.27 -13.68 31.86
N VAL A 160 29.66 -13.25 30.65
CA VAL A 160 29.05 -13.63 29.37
C VAL A 160 30.13 -13.88 28.31
N THR A 161 29.84 -14.77 27.36
CA THR A 161 30.62 -15.00 26.14
C THR A 161 29.66 -15.36 24.99
N THR A 162 30.15 -15.47 23.75
CA THR A 162 29.37 -15.91 22.59
C THR A 162 30.03 -17.10 21.87
N THR A 163 29.24 -17.93 21.19
CA THR A 163 29.78 -19.02 20.34
C THR A 163 30.33 -18.49 19.02
N ASN A 164 31.38 -19.14 18.51
CA ASN A 164 31.95 -18.89 17.19
C ASN A 164 31.22 -19.68 16.07
N ALA A 165 31.66 -19.55 14.82
CA ALA A 165 31.12 -20.24 13.63
C ALA A 165 31.02 -21.77 13.76
N ASP A 166 31.92 -22.41 14.52
CA ASP A 166 31.90 -23.85 14.77
C ASP A 166 30.98 -24.24 15.95
N GLY A 167 30.28 -23.27 16.55
CA GLY A 167 29.43 -23.41 17.72
C GLY A 167 30.18 -23.51 19.04
N ASN A 168 31.50 -23.25 19.05
CA ASN A 168 32.33 -23.40 20.25
C ASN A 168 32.35 -22.13 21.10
N TYR A 169 32.38 -22.28 22.43
CA TYR A 169 32.54 -21.19 23.40
C TYR A 169 33.53 -21.54 24.52
N ARG A 170 33.99 -20.51 25.23
CA ARG A 170 34.86 -20.62 26.41
C ARG A 170 34.53 -19.49 27.40
N ILE A 171 34.26 -19.85 28.66
CA ILE A 171 33.83 -18.93 29.72
C ILE A 171 34.50 -19.27 31.05
N THR A 172 35.01 -18.25 31.75
CA THR A 172 35.69 -18.42 33.05
C THR A 172 34.72 -18.14 34.18
N LEU A 173 34.54 -19.11 35.09
CA LEU A 173 33.54 -18.99 36.15
C LEU A 173 34.02 -18.12 37.33
N PRO A 174 33.24 -17.10 37.73
CA PRO A 174 33.39 -16.46 39.03
C PRO A 174 32.89 -17.37 40.17
N ASN A 175 33.42 -17.19 41.38
CA ASN A 175 33.05 -17.99 42.56
C ASN A 175 31.52 -17.93 42.79
N GLY A 176 30.84 -19.08 42.73
CA GLY A 176 29.40 -19.23 43.02
C GLY A 176 28.47 -19.40 41.82
N GLY A 177 28.99 -19.35 40.58
CA GLY A 177 28.20 -19.64 39.38
C GLY A 177 27.99 -21.14 39.16
N ASN A 178 26.76 -21.63 39.39
CA ASN A 178 26.43 -23.06 39.29
C ASN A 178 25.63 -23.43 38.03
N THR A 179 25.25 -22.46 37.19
CA THR A 179 24.39 -22.68 36.03
C THR A 179 24.81 -21.79 34.86
N LEU A 180 25.02 -22.38 33.69
CA LEU A 180 25.13 -21.66 32.42
C LEU A 180 23.73 -21.49 31.81
N VAL A 181 23.46 -20.31 31.26
CA VAL A 181 22.26 -20.01 30.48
C VAL A 181 22.70 -19.74 29.04
N PHE A 182 22.16 -20.52 28.11
CA PHE A 182 22.39 -20.41 26.68
C PHE A 182 21.19 -19.72 26.03
N THR A 183 21.44 -18.62 25.34
CA THR A 183 20.40 -17.73 24.83
C THR A 183 20.72 -17.37 23.39
N ILE A 184 19.79 -17.61 22.47
CA ILE A 184 19.89 -17.13 21.09
C ILE A 184 18.48 -16.94 20.52
N VAL A 185 18.29 -15.88 19.76
CA VAL A 185 16.97 -15.55 19.17
C VAL A 185 16.50 -16.69 18.26
N GLY A 186 15.25 -17.13 18.42
CA GLY A 186 14.66 -18.23 17.66
C GLY A 186 14.88 -19.61 18.28
N TYR A 187 15.48 -19.70 19.46
CA TYR A 187 15.69 -20.94 20.22
C TYR A 187 15.20 -20.79 21.66
N GLU A 188 14.79 -21.89 22.29
CA GLU A 188 14.42 -21.92 23.70
C GLU A 188 15.68 -21.72 24.57
N ASP A 189 15.56 -20.90 25.61
CA ASP A 189 16.64 -20.71 26.58
C ASP A 189 16.95 -22.04 27.28
N GLN A 190 18.21 -22.45 27.21
CA GLN A 190 18.64 -23.69 27.86
C GLN A 190 19.53 -23.39 29.05
N GLU A 191 19.16 -23.92 30.21
CA GLU A 191 20.01 -23.89 31.40
C GLU A 191 20.77 -25.21 31.55
N ALA A 192 22.08 -25.13 31.77
CA ALA A 192 22.91 -26.29 32.11
C ALA A 192 23.58 -26.09 33.46
N SER A 193 23.36 -27.04 34.38
CA SER A 193 24.05 -27.06 35.67
C SER A 193 25.53 -27.40 35.49
N ILE A 194 26.38 -26.61 36.14
CA ILE A 194 27.83 -26.75 36.10
C ILE A 194 28.22 -27.77 37.17
N GLY A 195 28.26 -29.05 36.78
CA GLY A 195 28.67 -30.18 37.63
C GLY A 195 30.19 -30.20 37.89
N THR A 196 30.88 -31.34 37.72
CA THR A 196 32.35 -31.46 37.79
C THR A 196 33.07 -31.41 36.43
N SER A 197 32.32 -31.38 35.32
CA SER A 197 32.86 -31.31 33.95
C SER A 197 33.39 -29.92 33.57
N SER A 198 34.54 -29.85 32.90
CA SER A 198 35.08 -28.63 32.25
C SER A 198 34.55 -28.43 30.82
N ALA A 199 33.80 -29.40 30.30
CA ALA A 199 33.16 -29.34 28.99
C ALA A 199 31.63 -29.45 29.12
N ILE A 200 30.89 -28.45 28.66
CA ILE A 200 29.41 -28.44 28.67
C ILE A 200 28.92 -28.15 27.26
N ASN A 201 28.37 -29.15 26.59
CA ASN A 201 27.70 -28.97 25.30
C ASN A 201 26.21 -28.77 25.53
N ALA A 202 25.55 -28.01 24.65
CA ALA A 202 24.11 -27.81 24.72
C ALA A 202 23.48 -27.99 23.33
N VAL A 203 22.24 -28.48 23.32
CA VAL A 203 21.46 -28.64 22.10
C VAL A 203 20.26 -27.73 22.25
N LEU A 204 20.27 -26.61 21.54
CA LEU A 204 19.19 -25.65 21.58
C LEU A 204 18.07 -26.11 20.66
N ARG A 205 16.85 -26.06 21.18
CA ARG A 205 15.62 -26.32 20.42
C ARG A 205 15.15 -25.03 19.80
N GLU A 206 14.73 -25.06 18.54
CA GLU A 206 14.08 -23.88 17.94
C GLU A 206 12.88 -23.51 18.81
N SER A 207 12.81 -22.26 19.27
CA SER A 207 11.66 -21.72 19.98
C SER A 207 10.57 -21.56 18.93
N VAL A 208 9.51 -22.34 19.08
CA VAL A 208 8.42 -22.40 18.10
C VAL A 208 7.28 -21.44 18.46
N SER A 209 7.53 -20.47 19.36
CA SER A 209 6.49 -19.59 19.90
C SER A 209 6.43 -18.24 19.17
N ASP A 210 5.37 -18.05 18.39
CA ASP A 210 5.03 -16.74 17.79
C ASP A 210 4.53 -15.73 18.85
N LEU A 211 4.45 -16.12 20.14
CA LEU A 211 3.93 -15.32 21.23
C LEU A 211 4.96 -14.32 21.80
N ASP A 212 6.25 -14.61 21.62
CA ASP A 212 7.35 -13.72 22.01
C ASP A 212 7.63 -12.64 20.97
N GLU A 213 6.97 -12.69 19.80
CA GLU A 213 7.06 -11.65 18.79
C GLU A 213 6.57 -10.32 19.36
N VAL A 214 7.33 -9.26 19.04
CA VAL A 214 7.03 -7.90 19.49
C VAL A 214 6.18 -7.19 18.43
N VAL A 215 4.98 -6.78 18.81
CA VAL A 215 4.10 -5.96 17.97
C VAL A 215 4.20 -4.49 18.37
N VAL A 216 4.02 -3.60 17.40
CA VAL A 216 3.98 -2.15 17.59
C VAL A 216 2.52 -1.74 17.78
N VAL A 217 2.19 -1.26 18.98
CA VAL A 217 0.86 -0.75 19.32
C VAL A 217 0.98 0.73 19.63
N GLY A 218 0.68 1.57 18.64
CA GLY A 218 0.80 3.02 18.80
C GLY A 218 2.26 3.46 18.98
N TYR A 219 2.53 4.16 20.09
CA TYR A 219 3.85 4.69 20.45
C TYR A 219 4.73 3.71 21.26
N GLY A 220 4.38 2.43 21.31
CA GLY A 220 5.15 1.45 22.07
C GLY A 220 5.08 0.05 21.48
N THR A 221 5.88 -0.83 22.05
CA THR A 221 5.97 -2.24 21.66
C THR A 221 5.44 -3.14 22.76
N GLN A 222 4.77 -4.24 22.40
CA GLN A 222 4.24 -5.24 23.34
C GLN A 222 4.53 -6.64 22.83
N ARG A 223 4.71 -7.62 23.72
CA ARG A 223 4.75 -9.03 23.33
C ARG A 223 3.36 -9.43 22.80
N ARG A 224 3.29 -10.24 21.74
CA ARG A 224 2.00 -10.69 21.19
C ARG A 224 1.13 -11.38 22.24
N ALA A 225 1.73 -12.10 23.19
CA ALA A 225 1.04 -12.70 24.33
C ALA A 225 0.25 -11.69 25.18
N ASP A 226 0.78 -10.46 25.34
CA ASP A 226 0.25 -9.43 26.24
C ASP A 226 -0.77 -8.50 25.56
N VAL A 227 -0.99 -8.68 24.24
CA VAL A 227 -1.89 -7.85 23.45
C VAL A 227 -3.35 -8.25 23.73
N THR A 228 -4.16 -7.25 24.06
CA THR A 228 -5.60 -7.38 24.36
C THR A 228 -6.51 -6.95 23.21
N THR A 229 -5.94 -6.46 22.12
CA THR A 229 -6.65 -5.86 20.97
C THR A 229 -6.47 -6.69 19.70
N ALA A 230 -7.35 -6.51 18.71
CA ALA A 230 -7.27 -7.19 17.42
C ALA A 230 -6.18 -6.58 16.52
N VAL A 231 -5.02 -7.26 16.43
CA VAL A 231 -3.89 -6.86 15.59
C VAL A 231 -3.53 -8.00 14.65
N ALA A 232 -3.63 -7.76 13.35
CA ALA A 232 -3.10 -8.67 12.34
C ALA A 232 -1.70 -8.21 11.91
N SER A 233 -0.80 -9.13 11.58
CA SER A 233 0.58 -8.77 11.23
C SER A 233 1.19 -9.70 10.20
N VAL A 234 2.06 -9.14 9.36
CA VAL A 234 2.92 -9.86 8.41
C VAL A 234 4.37 -9.46 8.67
N SER A 235 5.22 -10.46 8.89
CA SER A 235 6.66 -10.29 9.20
C SER A 235 7.50 -10.09 7.94
N ALA A 236 8.73 -9.57 8.12
CA ALA A 236 9.73 -9.42 7.06
C ALA A 236 10.00 -10.73 6.30
N GLU A 237 10.02 -11.87 6.99
CA GLU A 237 10.27 -13.16 6.35
C GLU A 237 9.18 -13.51 5.34
N ASN A 238 7.91 -13.31 5.70
CA ASN A 238 6.79 -13.52 4.81
C ASN A 238 6.81 -12.57 3.60
N ILE A 239 7.27 -11.33 3.80
CA ILE A 239 7.44 -10.34 2.71
C ILE A 239 8.63 -10.73 1.81
N GLN A 240 9.77 -11.13 2.37
CA GLN A 240 10.96 -11.53 1.60
C GLN A 240 10.76 -12.82 0.81
N ASN A 241 9.96 -13.74 1.33
CA ASN A 241 9.55 -14.95 0.61
C ASN A 241 8.56 -14.67 -0.52
N ARG A 242 8.17 -13.41 -0.73
CA ARG A 242 7.20 -12.95 -1.73
C ARG A 242 7.69 -11.66 -2.38
N PRO A 243 8.66 -11.75 -3.31
CA PRO A 243 9.12 -10.58 -4.03
C PRO A 243 7.93 -10.02 -4.84
N VAL A 244 7.46 -8.86 -4.41
CA VAL A 244 6.34 -8.11 -4.99
C VAL A 244 6.78 -6.68 -5.26
N GLN A 245 6.11 -6.01 -6.18
CA GLN A 245 6.46 -4.64 -6.60
C GLN A 245 6.11 -3.59 -5.53
N ASN A 246 5.08 -3.88 -4.73
CA ASN A 246 4.57 -3.01 -3.67
C ASN A 246 4.16 -3.85 -2.46
N PHE A 247 4.11 -3.24 -1.28
CA PHE A 247 3.82 -3.98 -0.05
C PHE A 247 2.35 -4.38 0.09
N GLY A 248 1.43 -3.70 -0.60
CA GLY A 248 0.00 -4.02 -0.56
C GLY A 248 -0.28 -5.41 -1.12
N GLU A 249 0.40 -5.78 -2.20
CA GLU A 249 0.38 -7.14 -2.75
C GLU A 249 0.92 -8.17 -1.75
N ALA A 250 1.93 -7.83 -0.95
CA ALA A 250 2.53 -8.75 0.02
C ALA A 250 1.55 -9.20 1.12
N ILE A 251 0.57 -8.34 1.43
CA ILE A 251 -0.40 -8.55 2.51
C ILE A 251 -1.79 -8.99 2.02
N ALA A 252 -2.04 -8.98 0.71
CA ALA A 252 -3.33 -9.36 0.13
C ALA A 252 -3.73 -10.79 0.53
N GLY A 253 -4.87 -10.95 1.22
CA GLY A 253 -5.34 -12.27 1.68
C GLY A 253 -4.44 -12.94 2.73
N GLN A 254 -3.56 -12.21 3.40
CA GLN A 254 -2.73 -12.72 4.49
C GLN A 254 -3.33 -12.46 5.88
N MET A 255 -4.22 -11.49 5.98
CA MET A 255 -4.73 -11.00 7.24
C MET A 255 -6.26 -11.06 7.25
N ALA A 256 -6.82 -11.74 8.24
CA ALA A 256 -8.26 -11.74 8.46
C ALA A 256 -8.74 -10.31 8.80
N GLY A 257 -9.84 -9.89 8.18
CA GLY A 257 -10.43 -8.56 8.35
C GLY A 257 -9.83 -7.47 7.45
N VAL A 258 -8.83 -7.81 6.64
CA VAL A 258 -8.11 -6.87 5.77
C VAL A 258 -8.35 -7.23 4.31
N GLN A 259 -9.13 -6.39 3.62
CA GLN A 259 -9.37 -6.53 2.20
C GLN A 259 -8.37 -5.65 1.44
N VAL A 260 -7.64 -6.25 0.50
CA VAL A 260 -6.77 -5.53 -0.42
C VAL A 260 -7.34 -5.73 -1.82
N GLN A 261 -7.78 -4.65 -2.46
CA GLN A 261 -8.34 -4.66 -3.81
C GLN A 261 -7.38 -3.98 -4.77
N GLN A 262 -7.09 -4.62 -5.90
CA GLN A 262 -6.36 -3.99 -7.00
C GLN A 262 -7.35 -3.42 -8.01
N THR A 263 -7.59 -2.11 -7.96
CA THR A 263 -8.60 -1.47 -8.82
C THR A 263 -8.08 -1.15 -10.22
N SER A 264 -6.76 -1.23 -10.43
CA SER A 264 -6.11 -1.06 -11.74
C SER A 264 -4.76 -1.80 -11.78
N GLY A 265 -4.41 -2.32 -12.95
CA GLY A 265 -3.13 -2.95 -13.26
C GLY A 265 -2.07 -2.02 -13.86
N ALA A 266 -2.31 -0.70 -13.84
CA ALA A 266 -1.37 0.26 -14.41
C ALA A 266 0.03 0.18 -13.75
N PRO A 267 1.11 0.45 -14.49
CA PRO A 267 2.47 0.48 -13.94
C PRO A 267 2.61 1.36 -12.68
N GLY A 268 3.48 0.95 -11.76
CA GLY A 268 3.73 1.63 -10.48
C GLY A 268 2.93 1.11 -9.28
N GLY A 269 1.87 0.31 -9.50
CA GLY A 269 1.17 -0.40 -8.43
C GLY A 269 0.43 0.50 -7.42
N GLU A 270 0.13 1.73 -7.81
CA GLU A 270 -0.43 2.77 -6.92
C GLU A 270 -1.95 2.66 -6.74
N SER A 271 -2.59 1.70 -7.41
CA SER A 271 -4.06 1.53 -7.44
C SER A 271 -4.55 0.44 -6.48
N LEU A 272 -3.81 0.19 -5.39
CA LEU A 272 -4.24 -0.75 -4.34
C LEU A 272 -5.03 -0.01 -3.27
N THR A 273 -6.23 -0.51 -3.01
CA THR A 273 -7.08 -0.02 -1.92
C THR A 273 -7.06 -1.04 -0.78
N ILE A 274 -6.71 -0.59 0.43
CA ILE A 274 -6.78 -1.42 1.65
C ILE A 274 -8.02 -1.00 2.43
N ARG A 275 -8.81 -1.97 2.89
CA ARG A 275 -9.97 -1.76 3.75
C ARG A 275 -9.90 -2.67 4.95
N VAL A 276 -10.19 -2.12 6.13
CA VAL A 276 -10.22 -2.87 7.38
C VAL A 276 -11.67 -2.94 7.84
N ARG A 277 -12.22 -4.15 7.94
CA ARG A 277 -13.62 -4.40 8.40
C ARG A 277 -14.70 -3.64 7.61
N GLY A 278 -14.48 -3.45 6.31
CA GLY A 278 -15.45 -2.87 5.37
C GLY A 278 -15.48 -1.34 5.35
N THR A 279 -16.59 -0.76 4.87
CA THR A 279 -16.77 0.70 4.74
C THR A 279 -17.59 1.24 5.91
N GLY A 280 -17.00 2.20 6.64
CA GLY A 280 -17.60 2.80 7.84
C GLY A 280 -18.29 4.15 7.62
N SER A 281 -18.14 4.78 6.45
CA SER A 281 -18.72 6.09 6.13
C SER A 281 -19.39 6.08 4.76
N ILE A 282 -20.40 6.93 4.57
CA ILE A 282 -21.18 7.03 3.33
C ILE A 282 -20.50 7.96 2.32
N THR A 283 -19.99 9.09 2.78
CA THR A 283 -19.43 10.17 1.95
C THR A 283 -17.92 10.32 2.09
N GLN A 284 -17.34 9.85 3.20
CA GLN A 284 -15.92 10.01 3.50
C GLN A 284 -15.09 8.82 2.99
N SER A 285 -13.79 9.04 2.77
CA SER A 285 -12.86 7.95 2.48
C SER A 285 -12.90 6.90 3.60
N SER A 286 -12.91 5.63 3.19
CA SER A 286 -12.80 4.46 4.07
C SER A 286 -11.38 3.89 4.11
N ASP A 287 -10.39 4.62 3.60
CA ASP A 287 -8.99 4.17 3.63
C ASP A 287 -8.49 4.17 5.07
N PRO A 288 -7.61 3.24 5.46
CA PRO A 288 -6.98 3.29 6.77
C PRO A 288 -6.03 4.49 6.89
N LEU A 289 -5.56 4.75 8.10
CA LEU A 289 -4.38 5.58 8.31
C LEU A 289 -3.13 4.71 8.09
N TYR A 290 -2.18 5.19 7.29
CA TYR A 290 -0.86 4.56 7.20
C TYR A 290 0.07 5.22 8.22
N VAL A 291 0.86 4.44 8.95
CA VAL A 291 1.83 4.95 9.91
C VAL A 291 3.19 4.33 9.62
N VAL A 292 4.13 5.13 9.13
CA VAL A 292 5.45 4.68 8.70
C VAL A 292 6.48 5.13 9.72
N ASP A 293 7.07 4.19 10.47
CA ASP A 293 8.01 4.48 11.55
C ASP A 293 7.51 5.54 12.56
N GLY A 294 6.20 5.58 12.79
CA GLY A 294 5.52 6.52 13.68
C GLY A 294 4.91 7.75 12.98
N TYR A 295 5.23 8.00 11.71
CA TYR A 295 4.67 9.13 10.97
C TYR A 295 3.32 8.79 10.31
N PRO A 296 2.22 9.48 10.67
CA PRO A 296 0.90 9.27 10.07
C PRO A 296 0.80 9.88 8.67
N MET A 297 0.36 9.08 7.69
CA MET A 297 0.20 9.45 6.28
C MET A 297 -1.16 9.04 5.74
N GLU A 298 -1.69 9.83 4.82
CA GLU A 298 -2.90 9.53 4.06
C GLU A 298 -2.48 9.24 2.60
N GLY A 299 -2.76 8.03 2.08
CA GLY A 299 -2.58 7.66 0.67
C GLY A 299 -1.15 7.40 0.14
N ASN A 300 -0.11 8.08 0.62
CA ASN A 300 1.18 8.15 -0.09
C ASN A 300 2.23 7.07 0.32
N ALA A 301 1.90 6.16 1.23
CA ALA A 301 2.85 5.18 1.77
C ALA A 301 3.44 4.23 0.71
N PHE A 302 2.69 3.89 -0.35
CA PHE A 302 3.12 2.96 -1.40
C PHE A 302 4.30 3.46 -2.26
N ARG A 303 4.49 4.78 -2.38
CA ARG A 303 5.56 5.36 -3.20
C ARG A 303 6.88 5.50 -2.43
N LEU A 304 6.79 5.82 -1.14
CA LEU A 304 7.93 6.10 -0.28
C LEU A 304 8.71 4.84 0.11
N ILE A 305 8.03 3.70 0.26
CA ILE A 305 8.59 2.50 0.89
C ILE A 305 8.84 1.41 -0.16
N ASN A 306 10.07 0.90 -0.19
CA ASN A 306 10.40 -0.32 -0.91
C ASN A 306 10.05 -1.55 -0.02
N PRO A 307 9.34 -2.57 -0.53
CA PRO A 307 8.98 -3.77 0.25
C PRO A 307 10.15 -4.47 0.97
N SER A 308 11.34 -4.40 0.41
CA SER A 308 12.56 -4.96 1.00
C SER A 308 13.05 -4.25 2.27
N ASP A 309 12.72 -2.97 2.44
CA ASP A 309 13.08 -2.15 3.59
C ASP A 309 12.12 -2.39 4.77
N ILE A 310 11.04 -3.15 4.55
CA ILE A 310 10.01 -3.42 5.56
C ILE A 310 10.47 -4.52 6.51
N GLU A 311 10.34 -4.24 7.81
CA GLU A 311 10.54 -5.20 8.90
C GLU A 311 9.23 -5.89 9.28
N SER A 312 8.13 -5.13 9.35
CA SER A 312 6.80 -5.70 9.56
C SER A 312 5.71 -4.75 9.08
N ILE A 313 4.56 -5.33 8.74
CA ILE A 313 3.31 -4.62 8.47
C ILE A 313 2.29 -5.13 9.47
N GLN A 314 1.67 -4.21 10.21
CA GLN A 314 0.69 -4.52 11.22
C GLN A 314 -0.59 -3.75 10.93
N VAL A 315 -1.74 -4.39 11.07
CA VAL A 315 -3.04 -3.77 10.87
C VAL A 315 -3.80 -3.80 12.19
N LEU A 316 -4.03 -2.62 12.74
CA LEU A 316 -4.84 -2.39 13.93
C LEU A 316 -6.31 -2.32 13.51
N LYS A 317 -7.11 -3.32 13.91
CA LYS A 317 -8.47 -3.56 13.37
C LYS A 317 -9.60 -3.08 14.27
N ASP A 318 -9.33 -2.88 15.56
CA ASP A 318 -10.35 -2.47 16.53
C ASP A 318 -10.12 -1.05 17.05
N ALA A 319 -11.21 -0.40 17.48
CA ALA A 319 -11.15 0.94 18.05
C ALA A 319 -10.26 1.01 19.31
N SER A 320 -10.06 -0.09 20.04
CA SER A 320 -9.20 -0.13 21.22
C SER A 320 -7.72 0.03 20.87
N SER A 321 -7.24 -0.61 19.80
CA SER A 321 -5.87 -0.48 19.29
C SER A 321 -5.66 0.83 18.53
N THR A 322 -6.68 1.31 17.81
CA THR A 322 -6.56 2.53 17.01
C THR A 322 -6.79 3.82 17.80
N ALA A 323 -7.38 3.76 19.01
CA ALA A 323 -7.67 4.92 19.85
C ALA A 323 -6.45 5.82 20.12
N ILE A 324 -5.24 5.27 20.12
CA ILE A 324 -4.00 6.04 20.31
C ILE A 324 -3.72 6.96 19.12
N TYR A 325 -4.09 6.54 17.91
CA TYR A 325 -4.07 7.35 16.69
C TYR A 325 -5.33 8.21 16.54
N GLY A 326 -6.29 8.03 17.45
CA GLY A 326 -7.45 8.89 17.65
C GLY A 326 -8.32 8.98 16.42
N SER A 327 -8.55 10.22 16.02
CA SER A 327 -9.53 10.56 14.99
C SER A 327 -9.20 10.17 13.55
N ARG A 328 -8.09 9.45 13.36
CA ARG A 328 -7.65 8.96 12.05
C ARG A 328 -7.67 7.44 11.98
N GLY A 329 -7.92 6.78 13.11
CA GLY A 329 -7.92 5.33 13.23
C GLY A 329 -9.29 4.66 13.07
N ALA A 330 -10.36 5.40 12.75
CA ALA A 330 -11.71 4.85 12.64
C ALA A 330 -11.85 3.77 11.54
N ASN A 331 -11.10 3.92 10.45
CA ASN A 331 -11.06 2.96 9.34
C ASN A 331 -9.91 1.92 9.49
N GLY A 332 -9.37 1.75 10.70
CA GLY A 332 -8.17 0.95 10.95
C GLY A 332 -6.86 1.73 10.72
N VAL A 333 -5.76 1.16 11.20
CA VAL A 333 -4.41 1.74 11.04
C VAL A 333 -3.46 0.67 10.52
N VAL A 334 -2.76 0.97 9.42
CA VAL A 334 -1.69 0.14 8.84
C VAL A 334 -0.35 0.69 9.31
N VAL A 335 0.26 0.04 10.27
CA VAL A 335 1.58 0.39 10.82
C VAL A 335 2.66 -0.35 10.03
N ILE A 336 3.56 0.40 9.41
CA ILE A 336 4.70 -0.11 8.66
C ILE A 336 5.97 0.24 9.44
N SER A 337 6.66 -0.79 9.90
CA SER A 337 7.98 -0.64 10.54
C SER A 337 9.06 -1.00 9.54
N THR A 338 10.06 -0.15 9.42
CA THR A 338 11.19 -0.41 8.52
C THR A 338 12.38 -1.01 9.25
N LYS A 339 13.27 -1.66 8.49
CA LYS A 339 14.49 -2.29 8.98
C LYS A 339 15.39 -1.26 9.67
N LYS A 340 15.86 -1.60 10.86
CA LYS A 340 16.84 -0.82 11.63
C LYS A 340 18.24 -1.38 11.48
N GLY A 341 19.26 -0.58 11.74
CA GLY A 341 20.64 -1.05 11.82
C GLY A 341 20.78 -2.12 12.91
N LYS A 342 21.60 -3.14 12.64
CA LYS A 342 21.93 -4.21 13.59
C LYS A 342 23.36 -4.01 14.08
N VAL A 343 23.62 -4.39 15.34
CA VAL A 343 24.99 -4.42 15.87
C VAL A 343 25.76 -5.50 15.12
N GLY A 344 26.96 -5.16 14.66
CA GLY A 344 27.83 -6.07 13.93
C GLY A 344 28.55 -5.41 12.76
N PRO A 345 29.37 -6.19 12.04
CA PRO A 345 30.06 -5.70 10.85
C PRO A 345 29.05 -5.26 9.79
N PRO A 346 29.43 -4.31 8.91
CA PRO A 346 28.58 -3.89 7.81
C PRO A 346 28.22 -5.09 6.93
N ARG A 347 26.92 -5.34 6.75
CA ARG A 347 26.37 -6.29 5.78
C ARG A 347 25.85 -5.52 4.58
N VAL A 348 26.26 -5.95 3.38
CA VAL A 348 25.80 -5.36 2.12
C VAL A 348 24.87 -6.36 1.45
N SER A 349 23.62 -5.97 1.22
CA SER A 349 22.64 -6.80 0.53
C SER A 349 22.27 -6.19 -0.82
N VAL A 350 22.28 -7.02 -1.86
CA VAL A 350 21.85 -6.68 -3.22
C VAL A 350 20.65 -7.55 -3.56
N ASN A 351 19.53 -6.92 -3.88
CA ASN A 351 18.35 -7.59 -4.40
C ASN A 351 18.11 -7.10 -5.83
N SER A 352 18.02 -8.03 -6.77
CA SER A 352 17.80 -7.70 -8.18
C SER A 352 16.86 -8.72 -8.80
N PHE A 353 15.91 -8.25 -9.61
CA PHE A 353 15.10 -9.12 -10.43
C PHE A 353 14.82 -8.52 -11.79
N VAL A 354 14.51 -9.41 -12.72
CA VAL A 354 13.91 -9.13 -14.02
C VAL A 354 12.64 -9.95 -14.17
N GLY A 355 11.62 -9.39 -14.80
CA GLY A 355 10.38 -10.10 -15.03
C GLY A 355 9.64 -9.62 -16.27
N PHE A 356 8.64 -10.39 -16.65
CA PHE A 356 7.76 -10.10 -17.78
C PHE A 356 6.32 -10.06 -17.31
N GLN A 357 5.57 -9.09 -17.82
CA GLN A 357 4.15 -8.89 -17.56
C GLN A 357 3.38 -9.10 -18.85
N GLN A 358 2.25 -9.77 -18.76
CA GLN A 358 1.33 -9.98 -19.88
C GLN A 358 -0.12 -9.81 -19.39
N ARG A 359 -1.04 -9.52 -20.32
CA ARG A 359 -2.47 -9.43 -20.02
C ARG A 359 -2.96 -10.74 -19.40
N GLY A 360 -3.71 -10.64 -18.30
CA GLY A 360 -4.21 -11.82 -17.57
C GLY A 360 -5.37 -12.55 -18.28
N LYS A 361 -6.31 -11.78 -18.86
CA LYS A 361 -7.52 -12.27 -19.54
C LYS A 361 -7.80 -11.42 -20.77
N GLU A 362 -8.30 -12.05 -21.83
CA GLU A 362 -8.87 -11.40 -23.01
C GLU A 362 -10.39 -11.29 -22.85
N VAL A 363 -10.98 -10.17 -23.27
CA VAL A 363 -12.44 -10.09 -23.42
C VAL A 363 -12.80 -10.64 -24.78
N GLU A 364 -13.73 -11.58 -24.85
CA GLU A 364 -14.13 -12.21 -26.11
C GLU A 364 -15.07 -11.28 -26.90
N MET A 365 -14.59 -10.84 -28.06
CA MET A 365 -15.28 -9.88 -28.93
C MET A 365 -15.62 -10.54 -30.26
N MET A 366 -16.63 -10.01 -30.95
CA MET A 366 -16.96 -10.44 -32.31
C MET A 366 -15.79 -10.18 -33.26
N ASN A 367 -15.58 -11.14 -34.16
CA ASN A 367 -14.77 -10.94 -35.37
C ASN A 367 -15.56 -10.16 -36.44
N ARG A 368 -14.92 -9.89 -37.58
CA ARG A 368 -15.54 -9.17 -38.71
C ARG A 368 -16.90 -9.74 -39.11
N ASP A 369 -16.97 -11.04 -39.37
CA ASP A 369 -18.16 -11.65 -39.99
C ASP A 369 -19.34 -11.60 -39.03
N GLN A 370 -19.10 -11.89 -37.75
CA GLN A 370 -20.09 -11.79 -36.67
C GLN A 370 -20.56 -10.35 -36.45
N PHE A 371 -19.63 -9.38 -36.48
CA PHE A 371 -19.99 -7.97 -36.35
C PHE A 371 -20.86 -7.49 -37.51
N VAL A 372 -20.53 -7.87 -38.75
CA VAL A 372 -21.32 -7.49 -39.94
C VAL A 372 -22.72 -8.09 -39.85
N GLU A 373 -22.84 -9.37 -39.47
CA GLU A 373 -24.15 -10.00 -39.24
C GLU A 373 -24.96 -9.24 -38.18
N TRP A 374 -24.34 -8.92 -37.05
CA TRP A 374 -25.00 -8.20 -35.96
C TRP A 374 -25.44 -6.78 -36.35
N LEU A 375 -24.63 -6.07 -37.14
CA LEU A 375 -24.98 -4.77 -37.70
C LEU A 375 -26.16 -4.87 -38.67
N VAL A 376 -26.14 -5.85 -39.57
CA VAL A 376 -27.20 -6.09 -40.55
C VAL A 376 -28.51 -6.40 -39.84
N ASP A 377 -28.48 -7.28 -38.83
CA ASP A 377 -29.64 -7.60 -38.00
C ASP A 377 -30.18 -6.34 -37.30
N GLY A 378 -29.30 -5.55 -36.68
CA GLY A 378 -29.68 -4.31 -36.00
C GLY A 378 -30.36 -3.28 -36.92
N ARG A 379 -29.87 -3.14 -38.16
CA ARG A 379 -30.44 -2.27 -39.20
C ARG A 379 -31.76 -2.81 -39.74
N ASN A 380 -31.86 -4.13 -39.90
CA ASN A 380 -33.06 -4.81 -40.38
C ASN A 380 -34.20 -4.73 -39.38
N GLN A 381 -33.95 -5.04 -38.11
CA GLN A 381 -34.96 -4.96 -37.05
C GLN A 381 -35.45 -3.52 -36.86
N ALA A 382 -34.54 -2.54 -36.86
CA ALA A 382 -34.94 -1.13 -36.81
C ALA A 382 -35.79 -0.71 -38.02
N TRP A 383 -35.51 -1.28 -39.20
CA TRP A 383 -36.30 -1.02 -40.40
C TRP A 383 -37.70 -1.64 -40.33
N LEU A 384 -37.81 -2.90 -39.92
CA LEU A 384 -39.09 -3.57 -39.69
C LEU A 384 -39.95 -2.80 -38.67
N ASP A 385 -39.30 -2.16 -37.70
CA ASP A 385 -39.95 -1.38 -36.64
C ASP A 385 -40.38 0.03 -37.07
N ALA A 386 -39.83 0.57 -38.16
CA ALA A 386 -40.09 1.94 -38.57
C ALA A 386 -41.54 2.11 -39.06
N ALA A 387 -42.23 3.13 -38.55
CA ALA A 387 -43.58 3.46 -38.98
C ALA A 387 -43.59 3.96 -40.43
N VAL A 388 -44.49 3.45 -41.27
CA VAL A 388 -44.63 3.86 -42.67
C VAL A 388 -44.97 5.35 -42.76
N ILE A 389 -44.14 6.13 -43.45
CA ILE A 389 -44.36 7.57 -43.63
C ILE A 389 -45.16 7.87 -44.90
N PRO A 390 -45.93 8.98 -44.95
CA PRO A 390 -46.66 9.37 -46.16
C PRO A 390 -45.77 9.58 -47.40
N GLY A 391 -44.49 9.91 -47.17
CA GLY A 391 -43.49 10.11 -48.23
C GLY A 391 -42.90 8.84 -48.82
N ASP A 392 -43.24 7.66 -48.30
CA ASP A 392 -42.84 6.37 -48.88
C ASP A 392 -43.80 6.01 -50.04
N PRO A 393 -43.33 5.94 -51.31
CA PRO A 393 -44.18 5.63 -52.46
C PRO A 393 -44.85 4.25 -52.40
N ASN A 394 -44.27 3.31 -51.65
CA ASN A 394 -44.80 1.94 -51.57
C ASN A 394 -45.95 1.82 -50.57
N GLN A 395 -46.00 2.70 -49.56
CA GLN A 395 -47.00 2.71 -48.47
C GLN A 395 -47.32 1.31 -47.88
N SER A 396 -46.32 0.42 -47.84
CA SER A 396 -46.46 -0.96 -47.40
C SER A 396 -45.59 -1.24 -46.18
N PRO A 397 -45.89 -2.27 -45.36
CA PRO A 397 -44.99 -2.73 -44.31
C PRO A 397 -43.59 -2.99 -44.84
N HIS A 398 -42.59 -2.73 -44.00
CA HIS A 398 -41.20 -2.91 -44.34
C HIS A 398 -40.79 -4.38 -44.39
N SER A 399 -39.85 -4.70 -45.27
CA SER A 399 -39.22 -6.01 -45.42
C SER A 399 -37.71 -5.86 -45.32
N ILE A 400 -37.03 -6.86 -44.77
CA ILE A 400 -35.56 -6.89 -44.72
C ILE A 400 -34.92 -6.81 -46.12
N ASN A 401 -35.65 -7.24 -47.15
CA ASN A 401 -35.21 -7.20 -48.55
C ASN A 401 -35.46 -5.85 -49.25
N ASP A 402 -36.03 -4.85 -48.56
CA ASP A 402 -36.23 -3.52 -49.14
C ASP A 402 -34.87 -2.85 -49.48
N PRO A 403 -34.74 -2.24 -50.67
CA PRO A 403 -33.49 -1.61 -51.09
C PRO A 403 -33.19 -0.34 -50.29
N ASN A 404 -31.91 0.04 -50.24
CA ASN A 404 -31.47 1.27 -49.58
C ASN A 404 -32.10 2.54 -50.17
N SER A 405 -32.52 2.52 -51.44
CA SER A 405 -33.25 3.63 -52.07
C SER A 405 -34.59 3.94 -51.43
N ARG A 406 -35.24 2.93 -50.83
CA ARG A 406 -36.46 3.10 -50.02
C ARG A 406 -36.11 3.51 -48.59
N ARG A 407 -35.14 2.83 -47.98
CA ARG A 407 -34.69 3.09 -46.60
C ARG A 407 -34.20 4.53 -46.42
N SER A 408 -33.55 5.12 -47.43
CA SER A 408 -33.02 6.49 -47.41
C SER A 408 -34.09 7.58 -47.38
N LEU A 409 -35.36 7.27 -47.65
CA LEU A 409 -36.48 8.21 -47.54
C LEU A 409 -36.80 8.58 -46.09
N TYR A 410 -36.31 7.80 -45.12
CA TYR A 410 -36.65 7.95 -43.71
C TYR A 410 -35.68 8.88 -42.97
N PRO A 411 -36.17 9.68 -42.00
CA PRO A 411 -35.30 10.53 -41.19
C PRO A 411 -34.21 9.73 -40.47
N GLY A 412 -32.97 10.20 -40.51
CA GLY A 412 -31.84 9.52 -39.83
C GLY A 412 -31.40 8.20 -40.47
N ALA A 413 -31.86 7.87 -41.69
CA ALA A 413 -31.66 6.57 -42.32
C ALA A 413 -30.21 6.09 -42.38
N THR A 414 -29.23 6.98 -42.61
CA THR A 414 -27.81 6.64 -42.68
C THR A 414 -27.27 5.99 -41.40
N GLY A 415 -27.79 6.35 -40.23
CA GLY A 415 -27.38 5.78 -38.95
C GLY A 415 -28.28 4.65 -38.44
N GLN A 416 -29.50 4.54 -38.98
CA GLN A 416 -30.56 3.68 -38.42
C GLN A 416 -30.99 2.52 -39.33
N TYR A 417 -31.12 2.74 -40.65
CA TYR A 417 -31.81 1.80 -41.55
C TYR A 417 -30.96 1.32 -42.72
N ILE A 418 -30.04 2.15 -43.24
CA ILE A 418 -29.24 1.85 -44.44
C ILE A 418 -28.19 0.77 -44.13
N ILE A 419 -28.11 -0.28 -44.94
CA ILE A 419 -27.03 -1.27 -44.84
C ILE A 419 -25.99 -0.92 -45.91
N PRO A 420 -24.70 -0.71 -45.60
CA PRO A 420 -23.71 -0.42 -46.63
C PRO A 420 -23.69 -1.50 -47.72
N ASP A 421 -23.93 -1.13 -48.98
CA ASP A 421 -24.10 -2.05 -50.12
C ASP A 421 -23.08 -1.79 -51.25
N GLY A 422 -22.01 -1.05 -50.96
CA GLY A 422 -21.01 -0.60 -51.94
C GLY A 422 -21.47 0.57 -52.82
N THR A 423 -22.66 1.15 -52.56
CA THR A 423 -23.16 2.36 -53.24
C THR A 423 -23.15 3.56 -52.29
N GLY A 424 -23.49 4.77 -52.78
CA GLY A 424 -23.67 5.94 -51.92
C GLY A 424 -22.41 6.43 -51.19
N GLY A 425 -21.22 6.03 -51.64
CA GLY A 425 -19.94 6.37 -51.03
C GLY A 425 -19.40 5.31 -50.05
N TYR A 426 -20.09 4.17 -49.89
CA TYR A 426 -19.57 3.05 -49.10
C TYR A 426 -18.51 2.25 -49.85
N LEU A 427 -17.41 1.92 -49.18
CA LEU A 427 -16.30 1.16 -49.74
C LEU A 427 -16.63 -0.33 -49.94
N TYR A 428 -17.48 -0.88 -49.09
CA TYR A 428 -17.81 -2.31 -49.06
C TYR A 428 -19.33 -2.56 -49.13
N ASN A 429 -19.69 -3.75 -49.60
CA ASN A 429 -21.05 -4.28 -49.57
C ASN A 429 -21.18 -5.31 -48.43
N PHE A 430 -21.88 -4.94 -47.37
CA PHE A 430 -22.05 -5.77 -46.17
C PHE A 430 -23.04 -6.92 -46.39
N LEU A 431 -23.79 -6.91 -47.51
CA LEU A 431 -24.68 -7.99 -47.91
C LEU A 431 -24.00 -9.02 -48.85
N ASP A 432 -22.79 -8.72 -49.34
CA ASP A 432 -22.02 -9.62 -50.19
C ASP A 432 -20.86 -10.25 -49.40
N PRO A 433 -20.91 -11.57 -49.10
CA PRO A 433 -19.84 -12.26 -48.38
C PRO A 433 -18.45 -12.10 -49.03
N ALA A 434 -18.37 -11.98 -50.36
CA ALA A 434 -17.10 -11.78 -51.05
C ALA A 434 -16.52 -10.38 -50.83
N SER A 435 -17.38 -9.37 -50.61
CA SER A 435 -16.97 -8.01 -50.24
C SER A 435 -16.60 -7.93 -48.75
N VAL A 436 -17.37 -8.58 -47.87
CA VAL A 436 -17.05 -8.69 -46.44
C VAL A 436 -15.69 -9.36 -46.24
N ALA A 437 -15.40 -10.44 -46.97
CA ALA A 437 -14.11 -11.14 -46.88
C ALA A 437 -12.88 -10.27 -47.19
N GLN A 438 -13.05 -9.12 -47.87
CA GLN A 438 -11.99 -8.16 -48.17
C GLN A 438 -11.75 -7.12 -47.07
N MET A 439 -12.67 -6.99 -46.10
CA MET A 439 -12.47 -6.08 -44.98
C MET A 439 -11.43 -6.66 -44.00
N PRO A 440 -10.68 -5.78 -43.30
CA PRO A 440 -9.85 -6.18 -42.16
C PRO A 440 -10.61 -7.00 -41.10
N ASP A 441 -9.87 -7.80 -40.34
CA ASP A 441 -10.37 -8.55 -39.17
C ASP A 441 -9.38 -8.40 -38.02
N ASN A 442 -9.26 -7.18 -37.50
CA ASN A 442 -8.26 -6.83 -36.49
C ASN A 442 -8.72 -7.22 -35.08
N ASN A 443 -7.87 -7.97 -34.36
CA ASN A 443 -7.95 -8.04 -32.91
C ASN A 443 -7.27 -6.80 -32.29
N TRP A 444 -8.05 -5.75 -32.03
CA TRP A 444 -7.55 -4.51 -31.45
C TRP A 444 -6.89 -4.68 -30.08
N GLN A 445 -7.32 -5.67 -29.29
CA GLN A 445 -6.70 -5.92 -27.99
C GLN A 445 -5.29 -6.50 -28.16
N GLU A 446 -5.11 -7.46 -29.07
CA GLU A 446 -3.78 -8.02 -29.37
C GLU A 446 -2.80 -6.95 -29.88
N LEU A 447 -3.29 -5.96 -30.63
CA LEU A 447 -2.49 -4.82 -31.08
C LEU A 447 -2.15 -3.84 -29.96
N LEU A 448 -3.10 -3.58 -29.05
CA LEU A 448 -2.95 -2.61 -27.96
C LEU A 448 -2.03 -3.13 -26.84
N TYR A 449 -2.07 -4.44 -26.57
CA TYR A 449 -1.33 -5.06 -25.47
C TYR A 449 0.00 -5.67 -25.93
N ARG A 450 1.00 -5.64 -25.06
CA ARG A 450 2.34 -6.21 -25.26
C ARG A 450 2.81 -6.99 -24.03
N ASN A 451 3.77 -7.87 -24.25
CA ASN A 451 4.58 -8.41 -23.17
C ASN A 451 5.55 -7.32 -22.70
N ALA A 452 5.45 -6.93 -21.43
CA ALA A 452 6.15 -5.78 -20.88
C ALA A 452 7.24 -6.21 -19.89
N LEU A 453 8.42 -5.59 -19.98
CA LEU A 453 9.56 -5.89 -19.11
C LEU A 453 9.44 -5.12 -17.79
N THR A 454 9.73 -5.78 -16.69
CA THR A 454 9.93 -5.15 -15.38
C THR A 454 11.27 -5.52 -14.80
N GLN A 455 11.92 -4.57 -14.14
CA GLN A 455 13.19 -4.78 -13.45
C GLN A 455 13.23 -3.94 -12.17
N GLN A 456 13.84 -4.50 -11.14
CA GLN A 456 14.13 -3.78 -9.91
C GLN A 456 15.53 -4.15 -9.45
N ASN A 457 16.28 -3.14 -9.01
CA ASN A 457 17.61 -3.28 -8.46
C ASN A 457 17.69 -2.50 -7.16
N GLU A 458 18.26 -3.11 -6.14
CA GLU A 458 18.35 -2.55 -4.82
C GLU A 458 19.69 -2.89 -4.18
N LEU A 459 20.22 -1.89 -3.48
CA LEU A 459 21.39 -2.01 -2.65
C LEU A 459 21.01 -1.52 -1.25
N SER A 460 21.31 -2.30 -0.22
CA SER A 460 21.21 -1.89 1.17
C SER A 460 22.47 -2.22 1.95
N VAL A 461 22.79 -1.36 2.91
CA VAL A 461 23.91 -1.51 3.82
C VAL A 461 23.36 -1.38 5.24
N ASN A 462 23.63 -2.38 6.07
CA ASN A 462 23.18 -2.42 7.46
C ASN A 462 24.37 -2.75 8.36
N GLY A 463 24.52 -2.03 9.47
CA GLY A 463 25.54 -2.36 10.46
C GLY A 463 25.57 -1.35 11.60
N GLY A 464 26.56 -1.50 12.48
CA GLY A 464 26.73 -0.57 13.59
C GLY A 464 27.47 -1.16 14.78
N SER A 465 27.80 -0.29 15.72
CA SER A 465 28.24 -0.67 17.05
C SER A 465 27.04 -0.74 18.01
N GLU A 466 27.29 -1.10 19.27
CA GLU A 466 26.27 -1.05 20.33
C GLU A 466 25.68 0.36 20.54
N ASN A 467 26.48 1.39 20.27
CA ASN A 467 26.10 2.79 20.47
C ASN A 467 25.50 3.42 19.22
N THR A 468 25.88 3.01 18.01
CA THR A 468 25.35 3.62 16.78
C THR A 468 25.05 2.55 15.75
N GLN A 469 23.79 2.49 15.35
CA GLN A 469 23.25 1.58 14.36
C GLN A 469 22.77 2.36 13.14
N TYR A 470 23.10 1.88 11.95
CA TYR A 470 22.72 2.53 10.70
C TYR A 470 22.18 1.54 9.69
N ASN A 471 21.29 2.03 8.84
CA ASN A 471 20.81 1.35 7.66
C ASN A 471 20.63 2.35 6.52
N PHE A 472 21.27 2.08 5.39
CA PHE A 472 21.14 2.86 4.17
C PHE A 472 20.61 1.95 3.07
N SER A 473 19.65 2.42 2.27
CA SER A 473 19.17 1.68 1.11
C SER A 473 18.86 2.59 -0.06
N GLY A 474 19.01 2.05 -1.26
CA GLY A 474 18.62 2.71 -2.50
C GLY A 474 18.09 1.67 -3.49
N SER A 475 17.02 2.03 -4.20
CA SER A 475 16.42 1.14 -5.18
C SER A 475 16.02 1.89 -6.45
N TYR A 476 16.15 1.20 -7.59
CA TYR A 476 15.66 1.65 -8.89
C TYR A 476 14.70 0.60 -9.45
N THR A 477 13.50 1.04 -9.81
CA THR A 477 12.45 0.24 -10.43
C THR A 477 12.15 0.81 -11.81
N LYS A 478 12.10 -0.05 -12.82
CA LYS A 478 11.58 0.28 -14.14
C LYS A 478 10.57 -0.79 -14.55
N GLN A 479 9.38 -0.35 -14.92
CA GLN A 479 8.27 -1.20 -15.30
C GLN A 479 7.67 -0.65 -16.59
N ASP A 480 7.84 -1.36 -17.69
CA ASP A 480 7.06 -1.11 -18.89
C ASP A 480 5.63 -1.61 -18.65
N GLY A 481 4.63 -0.89 -19.14
CA GLY A 481 3.23 -1.33 -19.07
C GLY A 481 2.84 -2.28 -20.20
N ILE A 482 1.84 -3.12 -19.90
CA ILE A 482 1.25 -4.07 -20.87
C ILE A 482 0.43 -3.35 -21.95
N VAL A 483 -0.11 -2.16 -21.71
CA VAL A 483 -0.61 -1.30 -22.80
C VAL A 483 0.58 -0.56 -23.41
N ILE A 484 0.65 -0.51 -24.74
CA ILE A 484 1.70 0.24 -25.45
C ILE A 484 1.80 1.67 -24.94
N ASN A 485 3.02 2.22 -24.95
CA ASN A 485 3.30 3.60 -24.51
C ASN A 485 2.85 3.92 -23.08
N THR A 486 2.79 2.93 -22.19
CA THR A 486 2.71 3.15 -20.74
C THR A 486 3.95 2.62 -20.05
N ASP A 487 4.42 3.31 -19.02
CA ASP A 487 5.62 2.96 -18.26
C ASP A 487 5.64 3.61 -16.87
N TYR A 488 6.56 3.13 -16.03
CA TYR A 488 6.84 3.69 -14.72
C TYR A 488 8.31 3.49 -14.34
N GLU A 489 8.94 4.56 -13.88
CA GLU A 489 10.30 4.54 -13.33
C GLU A 489 10.30 5.20 -11.95
N ARG A 490 10.91 4.53 -10.97
CA ARG A 490 11.01 5.02 -9.59
C ARG A 490 12.42 4.82 -9.04
N PHE A 491 12.92 5.85 -8.38
CA PHE A 491 14.10 5.79 -7.53
C PHE A 491 13.67 6.02 -6.08
N ASN A 492 14.12 5.18 -5.15
CA ASN A 492 13.95 5.38 -3.71
C ASN A 492 15.31 5.46 -3.04
N PHE A 493 15.38 6.26 -1.99
CA PHE A 493 16.52 6.35 -1.09
C PHE A 493 16.01 6.37 0.35
N ARG A 494 16.68 5.63 1.23
CA ARG A 494 16.41 5.65 2.66
C ARG A 494 17.70 5.64 3.48
N SER A 495 17.66 6.36 4.60
CA SER A 495 18.71 6.41 5.59
C SER A 495 18.09 6.41 6.99
N ALA A 496 18.45 5.44 7.82
CA ALA A 496 18.03 5.36 9.21
C ALA A 496 19.26 5.19 10.11
N ILE A 497 19.41 6.08 11.09
CA ILE A 497 20.53 6.12 12.02
C ILE A 497 19.96 6.29 13.43
N ASN A 498 20.28 5.37 14.33
CA ASN A 498 19.97 5.47 15.75
C ASN A 498 21.27 5.44 16.55
N SER A 499 21.43 6.36 17.49
CA SER A 499 22.63 6.48 18.30
C SER A 499 22.29 6.72 19.77
N LYS A 500 22.81 5.86 20.65
CA LYS A 500 22.91 6.09 22.09
C LYS A 500 24.11 7.00 22.34
N VAL A 501 23.86 8.30 22.48
CA VAL A 501 24.90 9.32 22.71
C VAL A 501 25.40 9.25 24.16
N THR A 502 24.51 8.84 25.07
CA THR A 502 24.83 8.48 26.47
C THR A 502 23.98 7.26 26.85
N GLU A 503 24.19 6.68 28.03
CA GLU A 503 23.34 5.58 28.52
C GLU A 503 21.85 5.97 28.62
N SER A 504 21.55 7.25 28.87
CA SER A 504 20.19 7.75 29.05
C SER A 504 19.65 8.53 27.84
N ILE A 505 20.45 8.86 26.84
CA ILE A 505 20.04 9.70 25.70
C ILE A 505 20.25 8.94 24.39
N GLU A 506 19.16 8.81 23.63
CA GLU A 506 19.10 8.16 22.32
C GLU A 506 18.62 9.18 21.28
N LEU A 507 19.34 9.31 20.18
CA LEU A 507 18.96 10.12 19.03
C LEU A 507 18.66 9.23 17.83
N GLY A 508 17.64 9.57 17.06
CA GLY A 508 17.25 8.83 15.86
C GLY A 508 16.98 9.77 14.69
N VAL A 509 17.50 9.42 13.51
CA VAL A 509 17.24 10.10 12.23
C VAL A 509 16.72 9.06 11.25
N ASN A 510 15.60 9.34 10.60
CA ASN A 510 15.06 8.53 9.50
C ASN A 510 14.73 9.46 8.34
N LEU A 511 15.25 9.18 7.16
CA LEU A 511 15.06 9.98 5.96
C LEU A 511 14.67 9.03 4.83
N MET A 512 13.57 9.33 4.15
CA MET A 512 13.08 8.64 2.97
C MET A 512 12.87 9.67 1.86
N ALA A 513 13.28 9.33 0.64
CA ALA A 513 13.05 10.16 -0.53
C ALA A 513 12.75 9.29 -1.75
N TYR A 514 11.92 9.81 -2.65
CA TYR A 514 11.69 9.16 -3.94
C TYR A 514 11.55 10.16 -5.09
N SER A 515 11.81 9.66 -6.29
CA SER A 515 11.50 10.32 -7.55
C SER A 515 10.82 9.31 -8.45
N ALA A 516 9.61 9.61 -8.89
CA ALA A 516 8.84 8.75 -9.79
C ALA A 516 8.45 9.52 -11.05
N LYS A 517 8.46 8.86 -12.20
CA LYS A 517 7.90 9.37 -13.45
C LYS A 517 7.30 8.22 -14.25
N GLY A 518 6.32 8.51 -15.08
CA GLY A 518 5.75 7.51 -15.97
C GLY A 518 4.81 8.11 -17.00
N ARG A 519 4.57 7.34 -18.05
CA ARG A 519 3.50 7.59 -19.02
C ARG A 519 2.27 6.77 -18.66
N GLU A 520 1.16 7.45 -18.52
CA GLU A 520 -0.12 6.90 -18.09
C GLU A 520 -1.10 6.82 -19.26
N GLN A 521 -2.31 6.33 -18.97
CA GLN A 521 -3.40 6.23 -19.91
C GLN A 521 -4.71 6.64 -19.23
N ASP A 522 -5.61 7.26 -19.99
CA ASP A 522 -6.99 7.52 -19.56
C ASP A 522 -7.74 6.23 -19.20
N GLN A 523 -8.79 6.36 -18.38
CA GLN A 523 -9.76 5.29 -18.07
C GLN A 523 -11.15 5.65 -18.60
N GLY A 524 -12.06 4.68 -18.64
CA GLY A 524 -13.46 4.92 -19.03
C GLY A 524 -13.68 5.03 -20.54
N LYS A 525 -14.78 5.70 -20.93
CA LYS A 525 -15.34 5.74 -22.30
C LYS A 525 -14.31 6.02 -23.41
N TYR A 526 -13.40 6.95 -23.16
CA TYR A 526 -12.47 7.50 -24.16
C TYR A 526 -11.05 6.94 -24.06
N SER A 527 -10.84 5.94 -23.20
CA SER A 527 -9.56 5.26 -23.07
C SER A 527 -9.26 4.38 -24.28
N ALA A 528 -7.98 4.19 -24.62
CA ALA A 528 -7.63 3.23 -25.66
C ALA A 528 -8.04 1.78 -25.31
N VAL A 529 -8.08 1.41 -24.02
CA VAL A 529 -8.60 0.10 -23.56
C VAL A 529 -10.06 -0.07 -23.97
N MET A 530 -10.89 0.93 -23.69
CA MET A 530 -12.30 0.91 -24.07
C MET A 530 -12.49 0.95 -25.59
N TYR A 531 -11.73 1.78 -26.30
CA TYR A 531 -11.79 1.84 -27.76
C TYR A 531 -11.37 0.53 -28.43
N ALA A 532 -10.47 -0.25 -27.83
CA ALA A 532 -10.10 -1.56 -28.34
C ALA A 532 -11.25 -2.58 -28.28
N LEU A 533 -12.24 -2.39 -27.41
CA LEU A 533 -13.45 -3.19 -27.42
C LEU A 533 -14.55 -2.60 -28.31
N GLN A 534 -14.60 -1.28 -28.50
CA GLN A 534 -15.68 -0.64 -29.24
C GLN A 534 -15.43 -0.57 -30.75
N LEU A 535 -14.19 -0.44 -31.21
CA LEU A 535 -13.91 -0.25 -32.63
C LEU A 535 -14.16 -1.58 -33.37
N PRO A 536 -15.02 -1.61 -34.40
CA PRO A 536 -15.18 -2.79 -35.23
C PRO A 536 -13.85 -3.29 -35.81
N PRO A 537 -13.67 -4.60 -36.03
CA PRO A 537 -12.40 -5.16 -36.53
C PRO A 537 -12.14 -4.81 -38.00
N ILE A 538 -13.12 -4.19 -38.68
CA ILE A 538 -13.15 -3.88 -40.13
C ILE A 538 -12.41 -2.60 -40.54
N TYR A 539 -11.86 -1.84 -39.60
CA TYR A 539 -11.06 -0.65 -39.93
C TYR A 539 -9.59 -1.01 -40.07
N PRO A 540 -8.84 -0.43 -41.03
CA PRO A 540 -7.41 -0.65 -41.12
C PRO A 540 -6.68 -0.11 -39.87
N VAL A 541 -5.58 -0.74 -39.46
CA VAL A 541 -4.78 -0.24 -38.33
C VAL A 541 -4.21 1.15 -38.66
N GLN A 542 -3.70 1.32 -39.89
CA GLN A 542 -3.26 2.58 -40.46
C GLN A 542 -3.79 2.70 -41.90
N ASN A 543 -4.19 3.90 -42.27
CA ASN A 543 -4.55 4.28 -43.64
C ASN A 543 -3.27 4.48 -44.49
N GLU A 544 -3.43 4.55 -45.81
CA GLU A 544 -2.32 4.78 -46.75
C GLU A 544 -1.58 6.11 -46.50
N ASP A 545 -2.25 7.11 -45.93
CA ASP A 545 -1.67 8.41 -45.58
C ASP A 545 -0.92 8.42 -44.23
N GLY A 546 -0.83 7.26 -43.55
CA GLY A 546 -0.17 7.09 -42.26
C GLY A 546 -1.02 7.48 -41.04
N THR A 547 -2.26 7.95 -41.23
CA THR A 547 -3.20 8.18 -40.11
C THR A 547 -3.81 6.86 -39.63
N TYR A 548 -4.39 6.83 -38.43
CA TYR A 548 -5.01 5.61 -37.90
C TYR A 548 -6.46 5.44 -38.36
N GLY A 549 -6.83 4.21 -38.73
CA GLY A 549 -8.21 3.92 -39.14
C GLY A 549 -9.18 4.00 -37.96
N SER A 550 -10.34 4.63 -38.18
CA SER A 550 -11.37 4.82 -37.17
C SER A 550 -12.75 5.07 -37.78
N MET A 551 -13.82 4.96 -36.99
CA MET A 551 -15.18 5.31 -37.46
C MET A 551 -15.33 6.80 -37.80
N VAL A 552 -14.53 7.65 -37.15
CA VAL A 552 -14.54 9.10 -37.33
C VAL A 552 -13.83 9.50 -38.62
N ARG A 553 -12.77 8.77 -38.98
CA ARG A 553 -11.91 9.09 -40.13
C ARG A 553 -12.32 8.38 -41.41
N ASN A 554 -12.84 7.17 -41.30
CA ASN A 554 -13.23 6.30 -42.41
C ASN A 554 -14.76 6.10 -42.47
N PRO A 555 -15.56 7.18 -42.62
CA PRO A 555 -17.01 7.06 -42.66
C PRO A 555 -17.52 6.32 -43.91
N ASP A 556 -16.66 6.19 -44.92
CA ASP A 556 -16.86 5.40 -46.14
C ASP A 556 -16.88 3.88 -45.88
N ILE A 557 -16.26 3.40 -44.80
CA ILE A 557 -16.47 2.01 -44.33
C ILE A 557 -17.79 1.95 -43.56
N LEU A 558 -17.86 2.72 -42.47
CA LEU A 558 -19.03 2.91 -41.62
C LEU A 558 -18.78 4.16 -40.75
N GLY A 559 -19.75 5.07 -40.67
CA GLY A 559 -19.60 6.30 -39.87
C GLY A 559 -19.95 6.10 -38.39
N GLY A 560 -19.20 6.73 -37.48
CA GLY A 560 -19.46 6.68 -36.04
C GLY A 560 -18.50 7.56 -35.21
N ASP A 561 -18.52 7.37 -33.88
CA ASP A 561 -17.79 8.22 -32.91
C ASP A 561 -16.60 7.52 -32.23
N VAL A 562 -16.26 6.31 -32.66
CA VAL A 562 -15.19 5.50 -32.07
C VAL A 562 -13.85 5.78 -32.75
N SER A 563 -12.88 6.25 -31.96
CA SER A 563 -11.50 6.53 -32.37
C SER A 563 -10.65 5.26 -32.44
N SER A 564 -9.48 5.35 -33.09
CA SER A 564 -8.49 4.27 -33.08
C SER A 564 -7.88 4.09 -31.69
N PRO A 565 -7.90 2.88 -31.10
CA PRO A 565 -7.20 2.62 -29.84
C PRO A 565 -5.69 2.82 -29.98
N MET A 566 -5.11 2.44 -31.11
CA MET A 566 -3.68 2.62 -31.40
C MET A 566 -3.34 4.10 -31.52
N GLY A 567 -4.12 4.88 -32.27
CA GLY A 567 -3.90 6.31 -32.41
C GLY A 567 -3.96 7.05 -31.07
N VAL A 568 -4.92 6.70 -30.21
CA VAL A 568 -5.03 7.29 -28.87
C VAL A 568 -3.85 6.88 -27.98
N ALA A 569 -3.50 5.60 -27.92
CA ALA A 569 -2.41 5.10 -27.07
C ALA A 569 -1.03 5.63 -27.50
N GLU A 570 -0.79 5.81 -28.80
CA GLU A 570 0.50 6.25 -29.32
C GLU A 570 0.68 7.76 -29.30
N LEU A 571 -0.35 8.52 -29.70
CA LEU A 571 -0.25 9.96 -29.93
C LEU A 571 -0.61 10.80 -28.70
N VAL A 572 -1.56 10.37 -27.87
CA VAL A 572 -1.95 11.13 -26.67
C VAL A 572 -0.91 10.90 -25.58
N LYS A 573 -0.36 11.98 -25.02
CA LYS A 573 0.74 11.92 -24.05
C LYS A 573 0.24 12.32 -22.67
N LEU A 574 0.18 11.38 -21.74
CA LEU A 574 -0.14 11.63 -20.33
C LEU A 574 1.12 11.32 -19.50
N ASN A 575 1.82 12.35 -19.05
CA ASN A 575 3.06 12.20 -18.30
C ASN A 575 2.87 12.67 -16.87
N ARG A 576 3.21 11.82 -15.90
CA ARG A 576 3.23 12.19 -14.48
C ARG A 576 4.65 12.17 -13.94
N ARG A 577 4.99 13.15 -13.12
CA ARG A 577 6.24 13.21 -12.35
C ARG A 577 5.91 13.52 -10.91
N ARG A 578 6.57 12.82 -9.99
CA ARG A 578 6.40 13.02 -8.55
C ARG A 578 7.73 12.98 -7.82
N TYR A 579 7.86 13.84 -6.83
CA TYR A 579 9.00 13.88 -5.93
C TYR A 579 8.48 13.93 -4.50
N GLY A 580 8.99 13.07 -3.64
CA GLY A 580 8.60 13.06 -2.24
C GLY A 580 9.79 12.92 -1.32
N TRP A 581 9.72 13.61 -0.19
CA TRP A 581 10.69 13.54 0.90
C TRP A 581 9.94 13.42 2.22
N LEU A 582 10.42 12.56 3.10
CA LEU A 582 9.92 12.38 4.46
C LEU A 582 11.11 12.25 5.41
N GLY A 583 11.15 13.08 6.44
CA GLY A 583 12.17 13.05 7.48
C GLY A 583 11.57 12.97 8.87
N THR A 584 12.17 12.13 9.71
CA THR A 584 11.90 12.04 11.15
C THR A 584 13.19 12.26 11.92
N LEU A 585 13.14 13.21 12.86
CA LEU A 585 14.16 13.42 13.88
C LEU A 585 13.55 13.05 15.23
N SER A 586 14.26 12.28 16.04
CA SER A 586 13.79 11.90 17.37
C SER A 586 14.89 11.95 18.41
N ALA A 587 14.51 12.32 19.63
CA ALA A 587 15.36 12.28 20.81
C ALA A 587 14.60 11.65 21.96
N GLY A 588 15.19 10.61 22.55
CA GLY A 588 14.72 9.94 23.76
C GLY A 588 15.65 10.22 24.93
N TRP A 589 15.07 10.51 26.09
CA TRP A 589 15.79 10.70 27.34
C TRP A 589 15.14 9.85 28.45
N GLU A 590 15.90 8.89 28.98
CA GLU A 590 15.54 8.19 30.21
C GLU A 590 15.89 9.08 31.42
N ILE A 591 14.86 9.71 31.98
CA ILE A 591 15.01 10.70 33.06
C ILE A 591 15.43 10.00 34.35
N ILE A 592 14.76 8.89 34.63
CA ILE A 592 15.03 7.93 35.69
C ILE A 592 14.71 6.54 35.14
N GLU A 593 15.21 5.49 35.79
CA GLU A 593 14.96 4.11 35.38
C GLU A 593 13.46 3.85 35.12
N GLY A 594 13.15 3.45 33.89
CA GLY A 594 11.80 3.16 33.43
C GLY A 594 10.95 4.37 33.02
N LEU A 595 11.37 5.62 33.29
CA LEU A 595 10.68 6.85 32.84
C LEU A 595 11.41 7.48 31.64
N LYS A 596 10.87 7.27 30.44
CA LYS A 596 11.44 7.77 29.18
C LYS A 596 10.60 8.90 28.60
N TYR A 597 11.20 10.07 28.43
CA TYR A 597 10.68 11.14 27.59
C TYR A 597 11.15 10.94 26.15
N ARG A 598 10.28 11.18 25.17
CA ARG A 598 10.64 11.16 23.75
C ARG A 598 9.97 12.30 23.02
N VAL A 599 10.75 13.04 22.25
CA VAL A 599 10.27 14.02 21.26
C VAL A 599 10.58 13.52 19.85
N SER A 600 9.61 13.62 18.94
CA SER A 600 9.79 13.39 17.50
C SER A 600 9.27 14.56 16.69
N ILE A 601 10.05 14.96 15.68
CA ILE A 601 9.69 15.94 14.67
C ILE A 601 9.68 15.20 13.34
N ASN A 602 8.50 15.14 12.73
CA ASN A 602 8.28 14.51 11.45
C ASN A 602 7.87 15.57 10.44
N GLY A 603 8.39 15.50 9.21
CA GLY A 603 8.02 16.44 8.16
C GLY A 603 8.20 15.85 6.77
N GLY A 604 7.26 16.14 5.89
CA GLY A 604 7.26 15.68 4.51
C GLY A 604 6.81 16.73 3.52
N ILE A 605 7.26 16.56 2.28
CA ILE A 605 6.82 17.32 1.11
C ILE A 605 6.63 16.36 -0.06
N GLU A 606 5.52 16.52 -0.80
CA GLU A 606 5.28 15.85 -2.07
C GLU A 606 4.95 16.90 -3.14
N ASP A 607 5.61 16.83 -4.30
CA ASP A 607 5.30 17.62 -5.48
C ASP A 607 4.87 16.64 -6.59
N SER A 608 3.70 16.87 -7.17
CA SER A 608 3.16 16.08 -8.27
C SER A 608 2.86 17.00 -9.45
N GLN A 609 3.37 16.64 -10.62
CA GLN A 609 3.12 17.32 -11.87
C GLN A 609 2.53 16.33 -12.88
N PHE A 610 1.37 16.66 -13.41
CA PHE A 610 0.72 15.93 -14.50
C PHE A 610 0.68 16.80 -15.74
N LYS A 611 1.02 16.23 -16.89
CA LYS A 611 0.93 16.89 -18.19
C LYS A 611 0.22 15.99 -19.18
N ARG A 612 -0.85 16.49 -19.78
CA ARG A 612 -1.57 15.85 -20.87
C ARG A 612 -1.39 16.68 -22.14
N PHE A 613 -1.06 16.04 -23.25
CA PHE A 613 -1.05 16.65 -24.57
C PHE A 613 -1.84 15.79 -25.55
N GLU A 614 -2.87 16.39 -26.13
CA GLU A 614 -3.67 15.85 -27.23
C GLU A 614 -3.26 16.60 -28.51
N PRO A 615 -2.48 15.97 -29.41
CA PRO A 615 -2.00 16.62 -30.62
C PRO A 615 -3.14 16.89 -31.62
N SER A 616 -2.88 17.77 -32.60
CA SER A 616 -3.87 18.10 -33.63
C SER A 616 -4.21 16.92 -34.56
N ILE A 617 -3.31 15.93 -34.64
CA ILE A 617 -3.35 14.82 -35.60
C ILE A 617 -4.10 13.57 -35.12
N VAL A 618 -4.61 13.53 -33.88
CA VAL A 618 -5.33 12.37 -33.34
C VAL A 618 -6.85 12.55 -33.42
N ASP A 619 -7.57 11.53 -33.87
CA ASP A 619 -9.04 11.49 -33.78
C ASP A 619 -9.45 11.23 -32.34
N LEU A 620 -10.34 12.06 -31.78
CA LEU A 620 -10.77 11.92 -30.38
C LEU A 620 -12.17 12.49 -30.19
N ASP A 621 -13.01 11.80 -29.40
CA ASP A 621 -14.36 12.23 -29.01
C ASP A 621 -15.20 12.73 -30.20
N ALA A 622 -15.47 11.81 -31.14
CA ALA A 622 -16.19 12.07 -32.40
C ALA A 622 -15.59 13.14 -33.33
N SER A 623 -14.42 13.71 -33.00
CA SER A 623 -13.80 14.80 -33.74
C SER A 623 -12.65 14.29 -34.59
N ARG A 624 -12.77 14.44 -35.91
CA ARG A 624 -11.75 14.06 -36.89
C ARG A 624 -10.58 15.05 -36.86
N ALA A 625 -9.36 14.55 -36.82
CA ALA A 625 -8.17 15.35 -37.01
C ALA A 625 -7.99 15.81 -38.49
N PRO A 626 -7.47 17.02 -38.77
CA PRO A 626 -6.84 17.91 -37.80
C PRO A 626 -7.84 18.65 -36.91
N ARG A 627 -7.63 18.62 -35.59
CA ARG A 627 -8.39 19.36 -34.58
C ARG A 627 -7.46 20.29 -33.79
N PRO A 628 -7.97 21.34 -33.13
CA PRO A 628 -7.10 22.15 -32.26
C PRO A 628 -6.44 21.25 -31.19
N ALA A 629 -5.12 21.30 -31.10
CA ALA A 629 -4.39 20.61 -30.05
C ALA A 629 -4.79 21.17 -28.67
N ARG A 630 -4.70 20.33 -27.64
CA ARG A 630 -5.07 20.64 -26.26
C ARG A 630 -3.96 20.18 -25.33
N ALA A 631 -3.54 21.07 -24.43
CA ALA A 631 -2.60 20.74 -23.35
C ALA A 631 -3.24 21.03 -22.00
N VAL A 632 -3.06 20.12 -21.05
CA VAL A 632 -3.44 20.30 -19.64
C VAL A 632 -2.19 20.10 -18.80
N GLU A 633 -1.95 21.00 -17.85
CA GLU A 633 -0.91 20.85 -16.84
C GLU A 633 -1.51 21.08 -15.45
N GLU A 634 -1.35 20.08 -14.59
CA GLU A 634 -1.78 20.11 -13.19
C GLU A 634 -0.54 20.01 -12.31
N ARG A 635 -0.51 20.79 -11.23
CA ARG A 635 0.57 20.73 -10.24
C ARG A 635 0.00 20.83 -8.84
N GLY A 636 0.22 19.80 -8.05
CA GLY A 636 -0.08 19.75 -6.61
C GLY A 636 1.20 19.78 -5.78
N THR A 637 1.17 20.48 -4.65
CA THR A 637 2.24 20.43 -3.65
C THR A 637 1.68 20.32 -2.24
N ASP A 638 1.98 19.21 -1.57
CA ASP A 638 1.58 18.92 -0.21
C ASP A 638 2.75 19.06 0.75
N TYR A 639 2.50 19.76 1.86
CA TYR A 639 3.43 19.93 2.97
C TYR A 639 2.75 19.47 4.25
N ASP A 640 3.41 18.60 5.02
CA ASP A 640 2.89 18.15 6.30
C ASP A 640 4.00 18.04 7.34
N TRP A 641 3.69 18.41 8.58
CA TRP A 641 4.59 18.18 9.71
C TRP A 641 3.84 17.83 10.97
N VAL A 642 4.46 16.98 11.79
CA VAL A 642 3.93 16.49 13.06
C VAL A 642 5.03 16.55 14.12
N ILE A 643 4.72 17.18 15.26
CA ILE A 643 5.58 17.17 16.45
C ILE A 643 4.87 16.37 17.54
N GLU A 644 5.58 15.40 18.13
CA GLU A 644 5.03 14.52 19.15
C GLU A 644 5.94 14.51 20.37
N ASN A 645 5.34 14.66 21.54
CA ASN A 645 6.01 14.62 22.82
C ASN A 645 5.34 13.52 23.64
N THR A 646 6.12 12.56 24.13
CA THR A 646 5.60 11.43 24.89
C THR A 646 6.43 11.21 26.15
N LEU A 647 5.77 10.82 27.22
CA LEU A 647 6.39 10.40 28.47
C LEU A 647 5.83 9.01 28.82
N ASN A 648 6.72 8.03 28.88
CA ASN A 648 6.39 6.64 29.14
C ASN A 648 7.06 6.15 30.42
N TYR A 649 6.28 5.59 31.34
CA TYR A 649 6.76 4.96 32.56
C TYR A 649 6.48 3.46 32.54
N THR A 650 7.52 2.64 32.64
CA THR A 650 7.42 1.19 32.75
C THR A 650 7.99 0.73 34.09
N LYS A 651 7.23 -0.06 34.85
CA LYS A 651 7.68 -0.61 36.13
C LYS A 651 7.16 -2.01 36.36
N ASN A 652 8.05 -2.91 36.78
CA ASN A 652 7.71 -4.23 37.28
C ASN A 652 7.82 -4.23 38.81
N PHE A 653 6.83 -4.76 39.52
CA PHE A 653 6.84 -4.85 40.98
C PHE A 653 6.26 -6.16 41.49
N GLY A 654 6.81 -6.65 42.62
CA GLY A 654 6.38 -7.89 43.26
C GLY A 654 6.55 -9.15 42.39
N GLY A 655 7.36 -9.10 41.32
CA GLY A 655 7.58 -10.20 40.37
C GLY A 655 6.38 -10.58 39.50
N LYS A 656 5.18 -10.03 39.79
CA LYS A 656 3.92 -10.41 39.15
C LYS A 656 3.21 -9.26 38.46
N HIS A 657 3.54 -8.01 38.80
CA HIS A 657 2.86 -6.86 38.24
C HIS A 657 3.77 -6.19 37.22
N GLN A 658 3.28 -6.04 35.99
CA GLN A 658 3.91 -5.23 34.97
C GLN A 658 2.99 -4.04 34.66
N PHE A 659 3.52 -2.84 34.78
CA PHE A 659 2.78 -1.60 34.58
C PHE A 659 3.47 -0.74 33.52
N ASN A 660 2.71 -0.25 32.55
CA ASN A 660 3.18 0.69 31.53
C ASN A 660 2.17 1.83 31.37
N ALA A 661 2.59 3.06 31.65
CA ALA A 661 1.77 4.25 31.47
C ALA A 661 2.43 5.22 30.50
N LEU A 662 1.66 5.69 29.52
CA LEU A 662 2.06 6.64 28.50
C LEU A 662 1.17 7.87 28.59
N VAL A 663 1.77 9.06 28.53
CA VAL A 663 1.07 10.31 28.23
C VAL A 663 1.73 11.00 27.06
N GLY A 664 0.95 11.70 26.23
CA GLY A 664 1.48 12.35 25.04
C GLY A 664 0.70 13.57 24.58
N TYR A 665 1.41 14.40 23.82
CA TYR A 665 0.92 15.62 23.18
C TYR A 665 1.41 15.66 21.73
N THR A 666 0.49 15.83 20.79
CA THR A 666 0.82 15.89 19.35
C THR A 666 0.27 17.15 18.71
N THR A 667 1.04 17.75 17.80
CA THR A 667 0.61 18.89 16.97
C THR A 667 0.93 18.60 15.51
N GLN A 668 -0.01 18.93 14.62
CA GLN A 668 0.15 18.77 13.19
C GLN A 668 -0.41 19.96 12.43
N LYS A 669 0.23 20.27 11.31
CA LYS A 669 -0.30 21.15 10.28
C LYS A 669 0.01 20.59 8.90
N HIS A 670 -0.98 20.69 8.03
CA HIS A 670 -0.89 20.31 6.64
C HIS A 670 -1.30 21.50 5.77
N THR A 671 -0.62 21.66 4.64
CA THR A 671 -0.92 22.66 3.62
C THR A 671 -0.82 22.01 2.24
N SER A 672 -1.83 22.24 1.41
CA SER A 672 -1.89 21.78 0.03
C SER A 672 -2.07 22.97 -0.91
N ASN A 673 -1.40 22.95 -2.05
CA ASN A 673 -1.52 23.97 -3.09
C ASN A 673 -1.65 23.31 -4.45
N ASP A 674 -2.65 23.74 -5.22
CA ASP A 674 -2.94 23.21 -6.56
C ASP A 674 -2.92 24.32 -7.61
N LEU A 675 -2.54 23.94 -8.82
CA LEU A 675 -2.55 24.77 -10.02
C LEU A 675 -2.99 23.90 -11.19
N ASP A 676 -4.06 24.33 -11.87
CA ASP A 676 -4.60 23.66 -13.05
C ASP A 676 -4.61 24.64 -14.21
N GLY A 677 -4.07 24.23 -15.35
CA GLY A 677 -4.03 25.05 -16.55
C GLY A 677 -4.37 24.24 -17.80
N GLU A 678 -5.23 24.79 -18.65
CA GLU A 678 -5.58 24.24 -19.96
C GLU A 678 -5.29 25.28 -21.05
N ALA A 679 -4.59 24.87 -22.11
CA ALA A 679 -4.38 25.68 -23.30
C ALA A 679 -4.88 24.95 -24.55
N ARG A 680 -5.38 25.72 -25.52
CA ARG A 680 -5.88 25.22 -26.82
C ARG A 680 -5.40 26.09 -27.98
N GLY A 681 -5.49 25.58 -29.20
CA GLY A 681 -5.22 26.38 -30.40
C GLY A 681 -3.74 26.69 -30.61
N PHE A 682 -2.90 25.67 -30.45
CA PHE A 682 -1.46 25.73 -30.70
C PHE A 682 -1.15 25.98 -32.17
N ALA A 683 0.00 26.62 -32.44
CA ALA A 683 0.47 26.85 -33.82
C ALA A 683 1.04 25.58 -34.48
N ASN A 684 1.54 24.62 -33.68
CA ASN A 684 2.03 23.29 -34.08
C ASN A 684 2.01 22.34 -32.87
N ASP A 685 2.24 21.05 -33.14
CA ASP A 685 2.25 20.00 -32.12
C ASP A 685 3.63 19.79 -31.46
N ASP A 686 4.66 20.53 -31.87
CA ASP A 686 6.04 20.39 -31.36
C ASP A 686 6.24 21.07 -29.99
N ILE A 687 5.43 22.09 -29.68
CA ILE A 687 5.52 22.85 -28.43
C ILE A 687 4.31 22.54 -27.54
N GLU A 688 4.49 21.59 -26.62
CA GLU A 688 3.43 21.08 -25.75
C GLU A 688 3.18 21.93 -24.50
N THR A 689 3.92 23.04 -24.30
CA THR A 689 3.80 23.88 -23.11
C THR A 689 2.62 24.84 -23.21
N LEU A 690 1.92 25.09 -22.09
CA LEU A 690 0.70 25.91 -22.07
C LEU A 690 0.83 27.27 -22.77
N ASN A 691 2.00 27.93 -22.69
CA ASN A 691 2.24 29.24 -23.31
C ASN A 691 2.27 29.24 -24.85
N ALA A 692 2.27 28.08 -25.49
CA ALA A 692 2.23 27.95 -26.94
C ALA A 692 0.79 27.86 -27.50
N GLY A 693 -0.20 27.70 -26.63
CA GLY A 693 -1.62 27.80 -26.96
C GLY A 693 -2.26 29.07 -26.37
N ASN A 694 -3.53 29.28 -26.71
CA ASN A 694 -4.40 30.23 -26.04
C ASN A 694 -4.86 29.61 -24.72
N MET A 695 -4.62 30.30 -23.61
CA MET A 695 -5.08 29.86 -22.30
C MET A 695 -6.60 29.78 -22.30
N TYR A 696 -7.11 28.57 -22.08
CA TYR A 696 -8.54 28.26 -22.03
C TYR A 696 -9.04 28.33 -20.58
N GLU A 697 -8.29 27.74 -19.65
CA GLU A 697 -8.58 27.74 -18.22
C GLU A 697 -7.28 27.87 -17.42
N LEU A 698 -7.32 28.62 -16.32
CA LEU A 698 -6.25 28.69 -15.34
C LEU A 698 -6.86 28.89 -13.96
N SER A 699 -6.62 27.96 -13.06
CA SER A 699 -7.09 28.03 -11.68
C SER A 699 -5.96 27.70 -10.71
N SER A 700 -6.06 28.19 -9.48
CA SER A 700 -5.15 27.81 -8.41
C SER A 700 -5.90 27.84 -7.08
N SER A 701 -5.57 26.89 -6.21
CA SER A 701 -6.16 26.78 -4.89
C SER A 701 -5.09 26.53 -3.83
N ALA A 702 -5.41 26.90 -2.59
CA ALA A 702 -4.57 26.58 -1.43
C ALA A 702 -5.47 26.27 -0.24
N SER A 703 -5.10 25.27 0.54
CA SER A 703 -5.85 24.88 1.73
C SER A 703 -4.93 24.45 2.86
N GLU A 704 -5.38 24.61 4.10
CA GLU A 704 -4.65 24.14 5.27
C GLU A 704 -5.58 23.58 6.33
N TYR A 705 -5.04 22.70 7.18
CA TYR A 705 -5.68 22.31 8.42
C TYR A 705 -4.66 22.14 9.54
N SER A 706 -5.14 22.11 10.77
CA SER A 706 -4.31 21.82 11.95
C SER A 706 -5.05 20.89 12.91
N LEU A 707 -4.26 20.11 13.65
CA LEU A 707 -4.73 19.15 14.64
C LEU A 707 -3.84 19.24 15.89
N ILE A 708 -4.48 19.31 17.06
CA ILE A 708 -3.82 19.20 18.36
C ILE A 708 -4.46 18.05 19.12
N SER A 709 -3.64 17.27 19.81
CA SER A 709 -4.14 16.12 20.55
C SER A 709 -3.42 15.88 21.85
N TYR A 710 -4.18 15.35 22.81
CA TYR A 710 -3.68 14.84 24.09
C TYR A 710 -4.07 13.38 24.22
N LEU A 711 -3.13 12.53 24.63
CA LEU A 711 -3.36 11.10 24.76
C LEU A 711 -2.79 10.55 26.06
N SER A 712 -3.44 9.53 26.59
CA SER A 712 -2.96 8.73 27.71
C SER A 712 -3.31 7.27 27.50
N ARG A 713 -2.42 6.37 27.91
CA ARG A 713 -2.63 4.92 27.89
C ARG A 713 -2.04 4.29 29.13
N VAL A 714 -2.75 3.34 29.71
CA VAL A 714 -2.26 2.45 30.76
C VAL A 714 -2.39 1.01 30.28
N ASN A 715 -1.31 0.24 30.40
CA ASN A 715 -1.30 -1.21 30.28
C ASN A 715 -0.91 -1.81 31.62
N TYR A 716 -1.57 -2.89 32.00
CA TYR A 716 -1.32 -3.60 33.23
C TYR A 716 -1.44 -5.11 32.99
N VAL A 717 -0.41 -5.84 33.40
CA VAL A 717 -0.36 -7.30 33.34
C VAL A 717 -0.17 -7.80 34.77
N TYR A 718 -1.05 -8.72 35.20
CA TYR A 718 -0.93 -9.41 36.47
C TYR A 718 -0.65 -10.89 36.25
N ASP A 719 0.52 -11.33 36.72
CA ASP A 719 1.00 -12.72 36.78
C ASP A 719 0.92 -13.42 35.42
N ASP A 720 1.18 -12.67 34.34
CA ASP A 720 1.03 -13.06 32.92
C ASP A 720 -0.35 -13.67 32.56
N ARG A 721 -1.37 -13.46 33.40
CA ARG A 721 -2.72 -14.04 33.30
C ARG A 721 -3.78 -13.04 32.91
N TYR A 722 -3.81 -11.91 33.61
CA TYR A 722 -4.84 -10.90 33.45
C TYR A 722 -4.22 -9.65 32.84
N LEU A 723 -4.72 -9.30 31.66
CA LEU A 723 -4.24 -8.22 30.83
C LEU A 723 -5.31 -7.13 30.83
N PHE A 724 -4.91 -5.89 31.08
CA PHE A 724 -5.80 -4.74 31.04
C PHE A 724 -5.13 -3.59 30.31
N THR A 725 -5.85 -2.98 29.37
CA THR A 725 -5.44 -1.77 28.67
C THR A 725 -6.57 -0.77 28.71
N ALA A 726 -6.25 0.49 29.03
CA ALA A 726 -7.18 1.60 28.90
C ALA A 726 -6.45 2.76 28.21
N ALA A 727 -7.13 3.43 27.30
CA ALA A 727 -6.62 4.63 26.65
C ALA A 727 -7.69 5.71 26.55
N ILE A 728 -7.24 6.95 26.54
CA ILE A 728 -8.10 8.11 26.27
C ILE A 728 -7.32 9.09 25.41
N ARG A 729 -7.97 9.57 24.35
CA ARG A 729 -7.43 10.61 23.49
C ARG A 729 -8.45 11.71 23.28
N SER A 730 -7.99 12.96 23.26
CA SER A 730 -8.80 14.13 22.94
C SER A 730 -8.14 14.90 21.81
N ASP A 731 -8.86 15.07 20.71
CA ASP A 731 -8.39 15.70 19.46
C ASP A 731 -9.16 17.00 19.19
N GLY A 732 -8.45 18.06 18.82
CA GLY A 732 -9.01 19.34 18.38
C GLY A 732 -8.62 19.63 16.94
N SER A 733 -9.59 19.66 16.02
CA SER A 733 -9.34 19.87 14.59
C SER A 733 -9.88 21.22 14.10
N SER A 734 -9.12 21.91 13.25
CA SER A 734 -9.52 23.17 12.63
C SER A 734 -10.64 23.03 11.57
N ARG A 735 -10.98 21.80 11.17
CA ARG A 735 -12.02 21.53 10.15
C ARG A 735 -13.45 21.67 10.68
N PHE A 736 -13.63 21.64 12.00
CA PHE A 736 -14.93 21.63 12.65
C PHE A 736 -15.34 22.99 13.19
N GLY A 737 -16.63 23.13 13.46
CA GLY A 737 -17.22 24.35 13.99
C GLY A 737 -16.72 24.66 15.41
N GLN A 738 -16.74 25.94 15.77
CA GLN A 738 -16.12 26.41 17.02
C GLN A 738 -16.67 25.70 18.26
N SER A 739 -17.95 25.32 18.23
CA SER A 739 -18.68 24.65 19.31
C SER A 739 -18.38 23.16 19.45
N ARG A 740 -17.86 22.50 18.40
CA ARG A 740 -17.62 21.03 18.38
C ARG A 740 -16.25 20.63 17.87
N ARG A 741 -15.25 21.52 17.93
CA ARG A 741 -13.87 21.23 17.47
C ARG A 741 -13.19 20.06 18.18
N TRP A 742 -13.53 19.84 19.46
CA TRP A 742 -12.91 18.82 20.31
C TRP A 742 -13.73 17.52 20.31
N GLY A 743 -13.05 16.40 20.13
CA GLY A 743 -13.61 15.04 20.21
C GLY A 743 -12.80 14.20 21.19
N THR A 744 -13.47 13.41 22.04
CA THR A 744 -12.83 12.53 23.02
C THR A 744 -13.17 11.07 22.74
N PHE A 745 -12.13 10.24 22.74
CA PHE A 745 -12.10 8.89 22.20
C PHE A 745 -11.53 7.94 23.26
N PRO A 746 -12.35 7.43 24.20
CA PRO A 746 -11.92 6.45 25.18
C PRO A 746 -11.92 5.03 24.62
N SER A 747 -11.03 4.19 25.15
CA SER A 747 -11.04 2.75 24.93
C SER A 747 -10.61 1.97 26.16
N VAL A 748 -11.10 0.74 26.23
CA VAL A 748 -10.73 -0.25 27.24
C VAL A 748 -10.68 -1.64 26.59
N SER A 749 -9.73 -2.45 27.01
CA SER A 749 -9.65 -3.85 26.63
C SER A 749 -9.10 -4.70 27.77
N VAL A 750 -9.61 -5.93 27.84
CA VAL A 750 -9.24 -6.93 28.82
C VAL A 750 -8.87 -8.22 28.10
N GLY A 751 -7.87 -8.92 28.63
CA GLY A 751 -7.47 -10.24 28.18
C GLY A 751 -7.29 -11.18 29.36
N TRP A 752 -7.66 -12.44 29.18
CA TRP A 752 -7.44 -13.49 30.16
C TRP A 752 -6.76 -14.67 29.48
N ARG A 753 -5.51 -14.94 29.87
CA ARG A 753 -4.74 -16.11 29.45
C ARG A 753 -5.08 -17.28 30.36
N ILE A 754 -6.11 -18.02 29.97
CA ILE A 754 -6.65 -19.17 30.69
C ILE A 754 -5.61 -20.30 30.76
N SER A 755 -4.77 -20.47 29.73
CA SER A 755 -3.64 -21.41 29.72
C SER A 755 -2.68 -21.23 30.90
N GLN A 756 -2.55 -20.00 31.40
CA GLN A 756 -1.67 -19.68 32.53
C GLN A 756 -2.31 -20.00 33.89
N GLU A 757 -3.59 -20.39 33.96
CA GLU A 757 -4.23 -20.78 35.20
C GLU A 757 -3.81 -22.17 35.68
N GLN A 758 -3.69 -22.35 37.00
CA GLN A 758 -3.24 -23.61 37.61
C GLN A 758 -4.08 -24.83 37.17
N PHE A 759 -5.38 -24.65 36.94
CA PHE A 759 -6.27 -25.73 36.50
C PHE A 759 -6.07 -26.13 35.02
N MET A 760 -5.39 -25.31 34.22
CA MET A 760 -5.11 -25.57 32.81
C MET A 760 -3.70 -26.09 32.55
N GLN A 761 -2.76 -25.90 33.48
CA GLN A 761 -1.36 -26.31 33.31
C GLN A 761 -1.17 -27.80 33.01
N ASN A 762 -2.14 -28.66 33.35
CA ASN A 762 -2.10 -30.11 33.13
C ASN A 762 -2.87 -30.55 31.86
N VAL A 763 -3.29 -29.63 30.99
CA VAL A 763 -4.04 -29.94 29.77
C VAL A 763 -3.07 -29.95 28.58
N ASP A 764 -2.29 -31.02 28.45
CA ASP A 764 -1.22 -31.16 27.46
C ASP A 764 -1.59 -30.79 26.00
N PRO A 765 -2.82 -31.06 25.49
CA PRO A 765 -3.17 -30.66 24.13
C PRO A 765 -3.23 -29.15 23.90
N ILE A 766 -3.40 -28.33 24.96
CA ILE A 766 -3.58 -26.88 24.87
C ILE A 766 -2.26 -26.18 25.23
N SER A 767 -1.66 -25.51 24.25
CA SER A 767 -0.41 -24.75 24.41
C SER A 767 -0.65 -23.33 24.87
N ASP A 768 -1.68 -22.68 24.34
CA ASP A 768 -2.12 -21.38 24.79
C ASP A 768 -3.64 -21.26 24.62
N LEU A 769 -4.29 -20.56 25.54
CA LEU A 769 -5.71 -20.24 25.46
C LEU A 769 -5.89 -18.86 26.05
N LYS A 770 -6.28 -17.91 25.21
CA LYS A 770 -6.53 -16.53 25.60
C LYS A 770 -7.88 -16.08 25.05
N ILE A 771 -8.67 -15.44 25.91
CA ILE A 771 -9.85 -14.70 25.49
C ILE A 771 -9.62 -13.21 25.69
N ARG A 772 -10.15 -12.39 24.78
CA ARG A 772 -10.02 -10.93 24.84
C ARG A 772 -11.35 -10.25 24.54
N ALA A 773 -11.59 -9.12 25.19
CA ALA A 773 -12.75 -8.28 24.94
C ALA A 773 -12.31 -6.80 24.94
N GLY A 774 -12.79 -6.04 23.97
CA GLY A 774 -12.46 -4.63 23.81
C GLY A 774 -13.68 -3.79 23.47
N PHE A 775 -13.71 -2.57 24.01
CA PHE A 775 -14.63 -1.52 23.63
C PHE A 775 -13.85 -0.22 23.37
N GLY A 776 -14.14 0.45 22.27
CA GLY A 776 -13.51 1.72 21.95
C GLY A 776 -14.41 2.63 21.12
N ILE A 777 -14.14 3.92 21.24
CA ILE A 777 -14.70 4.95 20.36
C ILE A 777 -13.54 5.59 19.60
N SER A 778 -13.63 5.63 18.28
CA SER A 778 -12.71 6.35 17.41
C SER A 778 -13.46 7.49 16.70
N GLY A 779 -12.72 8.46 16.18
CA GLY A 779 -13.26 9.59 15.42
C GLY A 779 -12.82 9.55 13.96
N ASN A 780 -13.50 10.33 13.13
CA ASN A 780 -13.11 10.62 11.75
C ASN A 780 -13.28 12.13 11.46
N ASN A 781 -12.27 12.76 10.87
CA ASN A 781 -12.29 14.16 10.40
C ASN A 781 -11.84 14.35 8.97
N ARG A 782 -11.94 13.32 8.12
CA ARG A 782 -11.53 13.39 6.71
C ARG A 782 -12.49 14.20 5.80
N ILE A 783 -13.12 15.24 6.35
CA ILE A 783 -13.92 16.20 5.59
C ILE A 783 -13.07 17.28 4.93
N GLY A 784 -13.67 18.02 4.00
CA GLY A 784 -13.05 19.18 3.37
C GLY A 784 -12.60 20.24 4.37
N ASN A 785 -11.53 20.95 4.04
CA ASN A 785 -11.05 22.08 4.83
C ASN A 785 -12.12 23.20 4.81
N TYR A 786 -12.28 23.90 5.93
CA TYR A 786 -13.24 25.01 6.10
C TYR A 786 -14.73 24.66 6.00
N SER A 787 -15.11 23.38 6.02
CA SER A 787 -16.50 22.93 5.87
C SER A 787 -17.49 23.49 6.92
N ALA A 788 -16.99 23.98 8.05
CA ALA A 788 -17.83 24.56 9.11
C ALA A 788 -18.13 26.06 8.93
N ILE A 789 -17.42 26.77 8.04
CA ILE A 789 -17.60 28.21 7.82
C ILE A 789 -18.24 28.50 6.47
N GLY A 790 -18.92 29.64 6.35
CA GLY A 790 -19.50 30.11 5.09
C GLY A 790 -18.40 30.61 4.16
N LEU A 791 -18.34 30.06 2.96
CA LEU A 791 -17.34 30.37 1.95
C LEU A 791 -17.91 31.30 0.87
N LEU A 792 -17.01 32.03 0.23
CA LEU A 792 -17.26 32.75 -1.01
C LEU A 792 -16.47 32.05 -2.12
N SER A 793 -17.08 31.88 -3.28
CA SER A 793 -16.41 31.38 -4.48
C SER A 793 -16.28 32.49 -5.52
N PRO A 794 -15.17 32.53 -6.28
CA PRO A 794 -15.05 33.45 -7.41
C PRO A 794 -16.07 33.07 -8.48
N GLY A 795 -16.68 34.07 -9.11
CA GLY A 795 -17.61 33.93 -10.22
C GLY A 795 -17.33 34.96 -11.31
N TYR A 796 -18.15 34.96 -12.35
CA TYR A 796 -18.07 35.95 -13.42
C TYR A 796 -19.46 36.50 -13.73
N TYR A 797 -19.55 37.82 -13.83
CA TYR A 797 -20.75 38.51 -14.29
C TYR A 797 -20.48 39.17 -15.64
N PRO A 798 -21.23 38.83 -16.71
CA PRO A 798 -21.08 39.48 -18.00
C PRO A 798 -21.68 40.89 -17.95
N SER A 799 -20.88 41.91 -18.23
CA SER A 799 -21.31 43.31 -18.30
C SER A 799 -20.64 44.03 -19.46
N SER A 800 -21.43 44.70 -20.31
CA SER A 800 -20.95 45.49 -21.46
C SER A 800 -19.97 44.75 -22.39
N GLY A 801 -20.17 43.44 -22.60
CA GLY A 801 -19.31 42.62 -23.45
C GLY A 801 -17.99 42.17 -22.80
N SER A 802 -17.82 42.33 -21.48
CA SER A 802 -16.68 41.82 -20.72
C SER A 802 -17.14 41.01 -19.51
N LEU A 803 -16.37 39.99 -19.13
CA LEU A 803 -16.58 39.26 -17.87
C LEU A 803 -15.93 40.04 -16.73
N ILE A 804 -16.71 40.36 -15.69
CA ILE A 804 -16.24 40.98 -14.46
C ILE A 804 -16.17 39.91 -13.39
N ASN A 805 -15.06 39.82 -12.66
CA ASN A 805 -14.95 38.89 -11.53
C ASN A 805 -15.94 39.27 -10.42
N THR A 806 -16.71 38.28 -9.97
CA THR A 806 -17.59 38.36 -8.80
C THR A 806 -17.09 37.44 -7.70
N VAL A 807 -17.69 37.58 -6.52
CA VAL A 807 -17.60 36.61 -5.44
C VAL A 807 -19.01 36.34 -4.94
N ASP A 808 -19.37 35.07 -4.89
CA ASP A 808 -20.72 34.63 -4.57
C ASP A 808 -20.68 33.65 -3.39
N PRO A 809 -21.63 33.71 -2.43
CA PRO A 809 -21.70 32.73 -1.35
C PRO A 809 -21.82 31.31 -1.90
N SER A 810 -20.96 30.41 -1.45
CA SER A 810 -20.88 29.03 -1.98
C SER A 810 -21.18 27.93 -0.96
N SER A 811 -21.19 28.25 0.34
CA SER A 811 -21.58 27.31 1.39
C SER A 811 -22.34 27.96 2.54
N ILE A 812 -23.13 27.16 3.26
CA ILE A 812 -23.79 27.57 4.50
C ILE A 812 -22.87 27.24 5.69
N PRO A 813 -22.57 28.21 6.59
CA PRO A 813 -21.83 27.92 7.82
C PRO A 813 -22.57 26.92 8.72
N ASN A 814 -21.82 26.09 9.45
CA ASN A 814 -22.36 25.18 10.46
C ASN A 814 -21.40 25.08 11.65
N ASP A 815 -21.58 25.95 12.64
CA ASP A 815 -20.77 25.96 13.87
C ASP A 815 -20.96 24.71 14.75
N ASN A 816 -21.99 23.91 14.48
CA ASN A 816 -22.27 22.64 15.16
C ASN A 816 -21.69 21.43 14.43
N LEU A 817 -21.03 21.62 13.29
CA LEU A 817 -20.33 20.55 12.59
C LEU A 817 -19.20 20.00 13.48
N GLY A 818 -19.21 18.70 13.73
CA GLY A 818 -18.26 18.01 14.59
C GLY A 818 -17.88 16.63 14.07
N TRP A 819 -17.29 15.82 14.93
CA TRP A 819 -16.71 14.52 14.59
C TRP A 819 -17.76 13.47 14.20
N GLU A 820 -17.50 12.74 13.11
CA GLU A 820 -18.05 11.40 12.89
C GLU A 820 -17.37 10.45 13.90
N LYS A 821 -18.14 9.55 14.52
CA LYS A 821 -17.64 8.66 15.58
C LYS A 821 -17.97 7.21 15.27
N THR A 822 -17.04 6.31 15.54
CA THR A 822 -17.25 4.88 15.42
C THR A 822 -17.14 4.23 16.78
N ARG A 823 -18.19 3.54 17.21
CA ARG A 823 -18.24 2.76 18.46
C ARG A 823 -18.08 1.29 18.12
N GLN A 824 -17.14 0.62 18.75
CA GLN A 824 -16.85 -0.77 18.42
C GLN A 824 -16.72 -1.64 19.66
N ILE A 825 -17.32 -2.82 19.59
CA ILE A 825 -17.11 -3.92 20.52
C ILE A 825 -16.40 -5.04 19.76
N ASN A 826 -15.38 -5.63 20.36
CA ASN A 826 -14.65 -6.77 19.82
C ASN A 826 -14.52 -7.88 20.87
N LEU A 827 -14.78 -9.12 20.47
CA LEU A 827 -14.57 -10.33 21.26
C LEU A 827 -13.61 -11.23 20.49
N GLY A 828 -12.51 -11.63 21.11
CA GLY A 828 -11.47 -12.45 20.48
C GLY A 828 -11.18 -13.72 21.27
N LEU A 829 -10.82 -14.77 20.55
CA LEU A 829 -10.35 -16.06 21.06
C LEU A 829 -9.03 -16.41 20.35
N GLU A 830 -8.02 -16.79 21.12
CA GLU A 830 -6.77 -17.35 20.63
C GLU A 830 -6.56 -18.71 21.27
N LEU A 831 -6.35 -19.73 20.45
CA LEU A 831 -6.14 -21.12 20.87
C LEU A 831 -4.92 -21.69 20.14
N GLY A 832 -3.92 -22.10 20.91
CA GLY A 832 -2.77 -22.88 20.47
C GLY A 832 -2.89 -24.33 20.94
N LEU A 833 -2.67 -25.29 20.04
CA LEU A 833 -2.75 -26.72 20.31
C LEU A 833 -1.48 -27.45 19.90
N PHE A 834 -1.15 -28.51 20.65
CA PHE A 834 -0.08 -29.46 20.35
C PHE A 834 1.29 -28.81 20.11
N ASN A 835 1.75 -27.98 21.05
CA ASN A 835 2.95 -27.14 20.96
C ASN A 835 2.87 -26.15 19.80
N ASP A 836 1.74 -25.42 19.73
CA ASP A 836 1.44 -24.44 18.67
C ASP A 836 1.59 -25.00 17.25
N ARG A 837 1.35 -26.31 17.06
CA ARG A 837 1.27 -26.89 15.72
C ARG A 837 -0.03 -26.52 15.03
N ILE A 838 -1.06 -26.19 15.78
CA ILE A 838 -2.32 -25.63 15.28
C ILE A 838 -2.62 -24.39 16.11
N ARG A 839 -2.77 -23.26 15.44
CA ARG A 839 -3.19 -21.99 16.04
C ARG A 839 -4.48 -21.52 15.38
N VAL A 840 -5.47 -21.21 16.21
CA VAL A 840 -6.75 -20.65 15.78
C VAL A 840 -6.92 -19.30 16.45
N GLU A 841 -7.19 -18.28 15.64
CA GLU A 841 -7.60 -16.96 16.12
C GLU A 841 -8.98 -16.64 15.55
N GLY A 842 -9.90 -16.24 16.41
CA GLY A 842 -11.25 -15.85 16.03
C GLY A 842 -11.61 -14.50 16.64
N ASP A 843 -12.09 -13.57 15.82
CA ASP A 843 -12.60 -12.27 16.25
C ASP A 843 -14.05 -12.11 15.79
N PHE A 844 -14.92 -11.66 16.71
CA PHE A 844 -16.25 -11.16 16.41
C PHE A 844 -16.31 -9.68 16.76
N TYR A 845 -16.85 -8.88 15.85
CA TYR A 845 -16.99 -7.44 16.07
C TYR A 845 -18.36 -6.92 15.67
N ASN A 846 -18.76 -5.85 16.37
CA ASN A 846 -19.82 -4.96 15.94
C ASN A 846 -19.28 -3.52 15.99
N SER A 847 -19.21 -2.87 14.83
CA SER A 847 -18.76 -1.50 14.66
C SER A 847 -19.90 -0.64 14.15
N GLN A 848 -20.24 0.42 14.86
CA GLN A 848 -21.30 1.36 14.48
C GLN A 848 -20.71 2.77 14.32
N SER A 849 -20.68 3.24 13.08
CA SER A 849 -20.39 4.64 12.78
C SER A 849 -21.66 5.47 12.93
N ILE A 850 -21.57 6.53 13.71
CA ILE A 850 -22.66 7.43 14.06
C ILE A 850 -22.23 8.87 13.83
N ASP A 851 -23.20 9.78 13.78
CA ASP A 851 -22.96 11.20 13.52
C ASP A 851 -22.21 11.40 12.19
N LEU A 852 -22.53 10.57 11.18
CA LEU A 852 -21.90 10.58 9.85
C LEU A 852 -21.97 11.96 9.21
N LEU A 853 -21.04 12.28 8.31
CA LEU A 853 -20.93 13.63 7.74
C LEU A 853 -21.58 13.70 6.36
N LEU A 854 -22.86 14.06 6.28
CA LEU A 854 -23.66 14.02 5.05
C LEU A 854 -24.10 15.41 4.59
N ASN A 855 -24.15 15.60 3.26
CA ASN A 855 -24.75 16.78 2.65
C ASN A 855 -26.28 16.64 2.69
N VAL A 856 -26.91 17.34 3.63
CA VAL A 856 -28.35 17.31 3.84
C VAL A 856 -29.02 18.35 2.95
N PRO A 857 -30.01 17.99 2.12
CA PRO A 857 -30.78 18.96 1.35
C PRO A 857 -31.43 20.02 2.25
N VAL A 858 -31.30 21.28 1.85
CA VAL A 858 -31.95 22.41 2.55
C VAL A 858 -33.04 23.03 1.67
N PRO A 859 -34.05 23.71 2.24
CA PRO A 859 -35.09 24.37 1.45
C PRO A 859 -34.49 25.35 0.44
N SER A 860 -34.88 25.27 -0.84
CA SER A 860 -34.30 26.10 -1.91
C SER A 860 -34.42 27.61 -1.67
N ILE A 861 -35.35 28.06 -0.81
CA ILE A 861 -35.47 29.46 -0.37
C ILE A 861 -34.23 29.98 0.37
N THR A 862 -33.39 29.10 0.92
CA THR A 862 -32.12 29.51 1.52
C THR A 862 -31.09 29.96 0.48
N GLY A 863 -31.30 29.65 -0.81
CA GLY A 863 -30.35 29.92 -1.88
C GLY A 863 -29.22 28.89 -1.99
N TYR A 864 -29.33 27.74 -1.31
CA TYR A 864 -28.35 26.66 -1.30
C TYR A 864 -29.04 25.32 -1.54
N GLU A 865 -28.29 24.33 -2.05
CA GLU A 865 -28.82 22.99 -2.29
C GLU A 865 -28.71 22.09 -1.06
N THR A 866 -27.56 22.13 -0.38
CA THR A 866 -27.27 21.26 0.77
C THR A 866 -26.46 21.97 1.85
N GLN A 867 -26.44 21.40 3.05
CA GLN A 867 -25.53 21.76 4.14
C GLN A 867 -24.90 20.48 4.72
N LEU A 868 -23.59 20.49 4.96
CA LEU A 868 -22.92 19.37 5.62
C LEU A 868 -23.32 19.32 7.11
N GLN A 869 -23.84 18.17 7.55
CA GLN A 869 -24.31 17.95 8.92
C GLN A 869 -23.87 16.59 9.46
N ASN A 870 -23.81 16.47 10.79
CA ASN A 870 -23.62 15.20 11.49
C ASN A 870 -24.96 14.46 11.57
N ILE A 871 -25.24 13.58 10.60
CA ILE A 871 -26.44 12.76 10.54
C ILE A 871 -26.18 11.44 9.81
N GLY A 872 -26.88 10.40 10.23
CA GLY A 872 -26.75 9.06 9.64
C GLY A 872 -25.95 8.11 10.52
N LYS A 873 -26.19 6.81 10.31
CA LYS A 873 -25.62 5.71 11.07
C LYS A 873 -25.44 4.48 10.19
N VAL A 874 -24.29 3.82 10.32
CA VAL A 874 -23.93 2.60 9.57
C VAL A 874 -23.35 1.58 10.52
N GLU A 875 -23.69 0.31 10.32
CA GLU A 875 -23.15 -0.83 11.06
C GLU A 875 -22.30 -1.72 10.15
N ASN A 876 -21.15 -2.15 10.65
CA ASN A 876 -20.37 -3.28 10.14
C ASN A 876 -20.28 -4.35 11.23
N LYS A 877 -20.81 -5.53 10.95
CA LYS A 877 -20.81 -6.67 11.87
C LYS A 877 -20.21 -7.89 11.20
N GLY A 878 -19.26 -8.53 11.85
CA GLY A 878 -18.50 -9.58 11.19
C GLY A 878 -17.82 -10.58 12.12
N VAL A 879 -17.34 -11.64 11.49
CA VAL A 879 -16.52 -12.70 12.08
C VAL A 879 -15.27 -12.85 11.23
N GLU A 880 -14.13 -12.93 11.88
CA GLU A 880 -12.82 -13.16 11.29
C GLU A 880 -12.23 -14.42 11.92
N ILE A 881 -11.75 -15.35 11.10
CA ILE A 881 -11.10 -16.56 11.58
C ILE A 881 -9.78 -16.70 10.84
N ALA A 882 -8.71 -16.89 11.59
CA ALA A 882 -7.40 -17.27 11.08
C ALA A 882 -6.98 -18.62 11.67
N PHE A 883 -6.40 -19.45 10.83
CA PHE A 883 -6.01 -20.82 11.13
C PHE A 883 -4.61 -21.05 10.57
N THR A 884 -3.64 -21.29 11.45
CA THR A 884 -2.25 -21.54 11.09
C THR A 884 -1.86 -22.94 11.56
N THR A 885 -1.29 -23.75 10.67
CA THR A 885 -0.81 -25.09 10.99
C THR A 885 0.61 -25.34 10.53
N ARG A 886 1.33 -26.09 11.36
CA ARG A 886 2.65 -26.65 11.08
C ARG A 886 2.48 -28.14 10.80
N ASN A 887 2.02 -28.47 9.60
CA ASN A 887 1.64 -29.82 9.18
C ASN A 887 2.81 -30.80 9.29
N LEU A 888 4.01 -30.37 8.88
CA LEU A 888 5.28 -31.12 9.01
C LEU A 888 6.39 -30.18 9.47
N VAL A 889 7.24 -30.63 10.39
CA VAL A 889 8.30 -29.82 11.04
C VAL A 889 9.71 -30.42 10.91
N ASN A 890 9.83 -31.58 10.26
CA ASN A 890 11.09 -32.29 10.10
C ASN A 890 11.87 -31.76 8.89
N ALA A 891 12.75 -32.58 8.28
CA ALA A 891 13.55 -32.22 7.11
C ALA A 891 12.73 -31.64 5.94
N PHE A 892 11.50 -32.13 5.75
CA PHE A 892 10.49 -31.48 4.92
C PHE A 892 9.52 -30.74 5.85
N LYS A 893 9.56 -29.40 5.80
CA LYS A 893 8.63 -28.54 6.56
C LYS A 893 7.47 -28.16 5.65
N TRP A 894 6.24 -28.21 6.18
CA TRP A 894 5.03 -27.77 5.50
C TRP A 894 4.15 -27.00 6.48
N ASN A 895 3.88 -25.74 6.14
CA ASN A 895 3.00 -24.85 6.88
C ASN A 895 1.80 -24.45 6.02
N THR A 896 0.63 -24.31 6.65
CA THR A 896 -0.59 -23.77 6.03
C THR A 896 -1.09 -22.59 6.84
N ASN A 897 -1.38 -21.48 6.18
CA ASN A 897 -2.05 -20.32 6.75
C ASN A 897 -3.35 -20.10 5.99
N PHE A 898 -4.48 -20.24 6.68
CA PHE A 898 -5.81 -19.97 6.15
C PHE A 898 -6.45 -18.84 6.93
N ASN A 899 -7.17 -17.95 6.24
CA ASN A 899 -8.01 -16.94 6.88
C ASN A 899 -9.30 -16.74 6.10
N ILE A 900 -10.36 -16.41 6.82
CA ILE A 900 -11.67 -16.06 6.25
C ILE A 900 -12.27 -14.89 7.03
N SER A 901 -12.91 -13.98 6.33
CA SER A 901 -13.55 -12.80 6.91
C SER A 901 -14.94 -12.62 6.32
N ILE A 902 -15.93 -12.49 7.20
CA ILE A 902 -17.33 -12.23 6.86
C ILE A 902 -17.66 -10.87 7.46
N ASN A 903 -18.12 -9.92 6.64
CA ASN A 903 -18.55 -8.60 7.10
C ASN A 903 -19.88 -8.22 6.46
N LYS A 904 -20.89 -7.91 7.28
CA LYS A 904 -22.18 -7.39 6.82
C LYS A 904 -22.25 -5.90 7.09
N ASN A 905 -22.38 -5.13 6.03
CA ASN A 905 -22.61 -3.69 6.07
C ASN A 905 -24.12 -3.40 6.05
N LYS A 906 -24.57 -2.47 6.90
CA LYS A 906 -25.99 -2.09 6.98
C LYS A 906 -26.14 -0.60 7.33
N VAL A 907 -26.91 0.12 6.54
CA VAL A 907 -27.34 1.48 6.87
C VAL A 907 -28.46 1.42 7.92
N LEU A 908 -28.28 2.13 9.03
CA LEU A 908 -29.24 2.23 10.13
C LEU A 908 -30.01 3.56 10.11
N GLU A 909 -29.40 4.62 9.60
CA GLU A 909 -29.98 5.97 9.52
C GLU A 909 -29.30 6.75 8.38
N VAL A 910 -30.04 7.64 7.70
CA VAL A 910 -29.52 8.41 6.55
C VAL A 910 -29.68 9.91 6.77
N GLY A 911 -30.92 10.42 6.87
CA GLY A 911 -31.22 11.83 7.03
C GLY A 911 -32.43 12.07 7.95
N PRO A 912 -32.82 13.33 8.19
CA PRO A 912 -33.86 13.67 9.16
C PRO A 912 -35.23 13.07 8.81
N ASP A 913 -35.52 12.95 7.51
CA ASP A 913 -36.73 12.36 6.94
C ASP A 913 -36.50 10.92 6.43
N GLN A 914 -35.33 10.34 6.72
CA GLN A 914 -34.93 8.98 6.34
C GLN A 914 -35.03 8.68 4.84
N ARG A 915 -35.01 9.70 3.98
CA ARG A 915 -35.04 9.48 2.52
C ARG A 915 -33.76 8.77 2.05
N PRO A 916 -33.88 7.82 1.09
CA PRO A 916 -32.73 7.22 0.44
C PRO A 916 -31.83 8.25 -0.23
N ILE A 917 -30.52 8.00 -0.24
CA ILE A 917 -29.56 8.76 -1.05
C ILE A 917 -29.29 7.97 -2.33
N PHE A 918 -29.52 8.61 -3.49
CA PHE A 918 -29.22 8.02 -4.79
C PHE A 918 -27.83 8.42 -5.27
N GLY A 919 -27.08 7.45 -5.77
CA GLY A 919 -25.82 7.65 -6.48
C GLY A 919 -26.03 7.46 -7.98
N SER A 920 -25.36 8.29 -8.78
CA SER A 920 -25.36 8.18 -10.24
C SER A 920 -23.95 7.88 -10.74
N ALA A 921 -23.86 7.32 -11.94
CA ALA A 921 -22.61 7.16 -12.68
C ALA A 921 -22.80 7.65 -14.12
N PRO A 922 -21.72 7.84 -14.89
CA PRO A 922 -21.81 8.30 -16.28
C PRO A 922 -22.79 7.44 -17.10
N ASN A 923 -23.84 8.08 -17.62
CA ASN A 923 -24.94 7.44 -18.36
C ASN A 923 -25.79 6.43 -17.57
N ALA A 924 -25.73 6.45 -16.25
CA ALA A 924 -26.50 5.58 -15.35
C ALA A 924 -27.02 6.41 -14.16
N THR A 925 -28.13 7.12 -14.38
CA THR A 925 -28.75 7.97 -13.36
C THR A 925 -29.42 7.14 -12.27
N ASN A 926 -29.17 7.48 -11.01
CA ASN A 926 -29.70 6.81 -9.82
C ASN A 926 -29.50 5.29 -9.82
N ALA A 927 -28.39 4.82 -10.41
CA ALA A 927 -28.03 3.40 -10.49
C ALA A 927 -27.55 2.80 -9.15
N PHE A 928 -27.40 3.65 -8.12
CA PHE A 928 -26.99 3.26 -6.78
C PHE A 928 -27.95 3.86 -5.75
N ILE A 929 -28.16 3.16 -4.64
CA ILE A 929 -29.01 3.58 -3.54
C ILE A 929 -28.35 3.28 -2.19
N THR A 930 -28.44 4.24 -1.28
CA THR A 930 -28.08 4.09 0.14
C THR A 930 -29.35 4.32 0.96
N THR A 931 -29.87 3.24 1.55
CA THR A 931 -31.15 3.26 2.28
C THR A 931 -31.12 2.31 3.48
N ILE A 932 -31.99 2.56 4.46
CA ILE A 932 -32.07 1.81 5.71
C ILE A 932 -32.31 0.32 5.42
N GLY A 933 -31.57 -0.54 6.10
CA GLY A 933 -31.73 -1.99 5.97
C GLY A 933 -30.74 -2.65 5.01
N HIS A 934 -30.12 -1.88 4.12
CA HIS A 934 -29.26 -2.39 3.06
C HIS A 934 -27.81 -1.87 3.18
N PRO A 935 -26.84 -2.51 2.50
CA PRO A 935 -25.49 -1.98 2.40
C PRO A 935 -25.43 -0.61 1.73
N ILE A 936 -24.41 0.18 2.05
CA ILE A 936 -24.12 1.46 1.37
C ILE A 936 -23.88 1.21 -0.13
N ALA A 937 -24.34 2.14 -0.96
CA ALA A 937 -24.15 2.12 -2.41
C ALA A 937 -24.57 0.78 -3.07
N SER A 938 -25.72 0.24 -2.64
CA SER A 938 -26.31 -0.93 -3.27
C SER A 938 -26.74 -0.57 -4.70
N PHE A 939 -26.64 -1.51 -5.64
CA PHE A 939 -27.04 -1.29 -7.03
C PHE A 939 -28.56 -1.22 -7.12
N PHE A 940 -29.08 -0.27 -7.89
CA PHE A 940 -30.50 0.03 -7.99
C PHE A 940 -30.93 0.17 -9.45
N GLY A 941 -32.02 -0.50 -9.82
CA GLY A 941 -32.51 -0.51 -11.21
C GLY A 941 -33.60 -1.55 -11.42
N TYR A 942 -33.90 -1.85 -12.67
CA TYR A 942 -34.94 -2.82 -13.04
C TYR A 942 -34.42 -4.26 -12.99
N GLN A 943 -35.24 -5.19 -12.51
CA GLN A 943 -34.90 -6.62 -12.53
C GLN A 943 -35.23 -7.21 -13.90
N TYR A 944 -34.19 -7.51 -14.67
CA TYR A 944 -34.25 -8.16 -15.97
C TYR A 944 -34.45 -9.68 -15.85
N GLU A 945 -35.29 -10.27 -16.70
CA GLU A 945 -35.69 -11.69 -16.69
C GLU A 945 -35.53 -12.40 -18.05
N GLY A 946 -34.70 -11.85 -18.93
CA GLY A 946 -34.53 -12.31 -20.31
C GLY A 946 -35.45 -11.58 -21.29
N VAL A 947 -35.59 -12.12 -22.49
CA VAL A 947 -36.42 -11.51 -23.55
C VAL A 947 -37.78 -12.18 -23.67
N PHE A 948 -38.74 -11.48 -24.28
CA PHE A 948 -39.98 -12.11 -24.74
C PHE A 948 -39.68 -13.00 -25.94
N THR A 949 -39.95 -14.31 -25.85
CA THR A 949 -39.63 -15.25 -26.94
C THR A 949 -40.80 -15.52 -27.88
N SER A 950 -42.03 -15.19 -27.46
CA SER A 950 -43.24 -15.37 -28.25
C SER A 950 -44.29 -14.29 -27.97
N GLN A 951 -45.28 -14.14 -28.87
CA GLN A 951 -46.40 -13.21 -28.67
C GLN A 951 -47.25 -13.60 -27.45
N GLU A 952 -47.41 -14.90 -27.19
CA GLU A 952 -48.16 -15.41 -26.03
C GLU A 952 -47.52 -14.97 -24.71
N GLU A 953 -46.19 -14.91 -24.64
CA GLU A 953 -45.49 -14.38 -23.47
C GLU A 953 -45.70 -12.87 -23.35
N LEU A 954 -45.53 -12.12 -24.45
CA LEU A 954 -45.71 -10.66 -24.45
C LEU A 954 -47.14 -10.28 -24.00
N ASP A 955 -48.16 -10.98 -24.49
CA ASP A 955 -49.56 -10.72 -24.13
C ASP A 955 -49.90 -11.13 -22.68
N ARG A 956 -49.15 -12.08 -22.10
CA ARG A 956 -49.39 -12.63 -20.75
C ARG A 956 -48.79 -11.77 -19.64
N TYR A 957 -47.58 -11.25 -19.86
CA TYR A 957 -46.83 -10.54 -18.83
C TYR A 957 -46.99 -9.01 -18.97
N PRO A 958 -46.89 -8.25 -17.85
CA PRO A 958 -46.73 -6.81 -17.91
C PRO A 958 -45.56 -6.42 -18.80
N HIS A 959 -45.78 -5.44 -19.67
CA HIS A 959 -44.78 -4.93 -20.62
C HIS A 959 -45.04 -3.45 -20.90
N LEU A 960 -44.02 -2.74 -21.38
CA LEU A 960 -44.17 -1.36 -21.82
C LEU A 960 -44.84 -1.34 -23.18
N ALA A 961 -45.63 -0.30 -23.47
CA ALA A 961 -46.42 -0.22 -24.70
C ALA A 961 -45.61 -0.30 -26.01
N ALA A 962 -44.29 -0.09 -25.96
CA ALA A 962 -43.38 -0.15 -27.10
C ALA A 962 -42.60 -1.47 -27.20
N ASP A 963 -42.77 -2.39 -26.25
CA ASP A 963 -42.06 -3.67 -26.22
C ASP A 963 -42.59 -4.62 -27.30
N LYS A 964 -41.68 -5.43 -27.83
CA LYS A 964 -41.93 -6.43 -28.87
C LYS A 964 -41.31 -7.77 -28.49
N ILE A 965 -41.63 -8.81 -29.25
CA ILE A 965 -40.92 -10.10 -29.14
C ILE A 965 -39.43 -9.83 -29.41
N GLY A 966 -38.56 -10.37 -28.55
CA GLY A 966 -37.12 -10.15 -28.53
C GLY A 966 -36.67 -8.93 -27.71
N ASP A 967 -37.59 -8.06 -27.26
CA ASP A 967 -37.29 -7.00 -26.29
C ASP A 967 -37.26 -7.54 -24.86
N GLY A 968 -36.79 -6.70 -23.93
CA GLY A 968 -36.54 -7.12 -22.56
C GLY A 968 -37.79 -7.32 -21.73
N ARG A 969 -37.85 -8.44 -21.02
CA ARG A 969 -38.84 -8.70 -19.98
C ARG A 969 -38.27 -8.31 -18.61
N TYR A 970 -39.06 -7.56 -17.85
CA TYR A 970 -38.70 -7.07 -16.53
C TYR A 970 -39.75 -7.49 -15.50
N ALA A 971 -39.31 -7.72 -14.27
CA ALA A 971 -40.21 -8.08 -13.18
C ALA A 971 -41.05 -6.85 -12.75
N ASP A 972 -42.35 -7.06 -12.64
CA ASP A 972 -43.26 -6.18 -11.88
C ASP A 972 -43.02 -6.44 -10.39
N ILE A 973 -42.38 -5.48 -9.71
CA ILE A 973 -41.92 -5.65 -8.32
C ILE A 973 -43.05 -5.38 -7.33
N ASN A 974 -43.97 -4.47 -7.67
CA ASN A 974 -45.04 -4.06 -6.77
C ASN A 974 -46.33 -4.90 -6.97
N GLY A 975 -46.44 -5.64 -8.07
CA GLY A 975 -47.53 -6.55 -8.40
C GLY A 975 -48.81 -5.87 -8.89
N ASP A 976 -48.75 -4.62 -9.36
CA ASP A 976 -49.91 -3.86 -9.83
C ASP A 976 -50.20 -4.04 -11.33
N GLY A 977 -49.34 -4.76 -12.05
CA GLY A 977 -49.44 -5.05 -13.48
C GLY A 977 -48.96 -3.91 -14.39
N ILE A 978 -48.37 -2.84 -13.84
CA ILE A 978 -47.91 -1.65 -14.56
C ILE A 978 -46.40 -1.52 -14.38
N LEU A 979 -45.65 -1.58 -15.48
CA LEU A 979 -44.21 -1.32 -15.45
C LEU A 979 -43.90 0.18 -15.43
N ASP A 980 -43.43 0.69 -14.29
CA ASP A 980 -43.02 2.08 -14.10
C ASP A 980 -41.79 2.26 -13.17
N GLN A 981 -41.52 3.48 -12.70
CA GLN A 981 -40.36 3.76 -11.85
C GLN A 981 -40.43 3.10 -10.46
N ASN A 982 -41.63 2.69 -10.02
CA ASN A 982 -41.85 1.99 -8.76
C ASN A 982 -41.37 0.52 -8.81
N ASP A 983 -41.05 0.00 -9.99
CA ASP A 983 -40.48 -1.34 -10.18
C ASP A 983 -38.96 -1.42 -10.04
N LYS A 984 -38.31 -0.29 -9.74
CA LYS A 984 -36.88 -0.32 -9.42
C LYS A 984 -36.65 -1.00 -8.06
N THR A 985 -35.70 -1.92 -8.03
CA THR A 985 -35.33 -2.68 -6.84
C THR A 985 -33.81 -2.74 -6.66
N ILE A 986 -33.37 -3.26 -5.52
CA ILE A 986 -31.96 -3.47 -5.23
C ILE A 986 -31.48 -4.74 -5.96
N LEU A 987 -30.50 -4.57 -6.84
CA LEU A 987 -29.98 -5.62 -7.73
C LEU A 987 -28.77 -6.36 -7.14
N GLY A 988 -28.11 -5.76 -6.14
CA GLY A 988 -26.88 -6.30 -5.57
C GLY A 988 -26.05 -5.28 -4.80
N SER A 989 -24.85 -5.69 -4.38
CA SER A 989 -23.85 -4.78 -3.84
C SER A 989 -22.43 -5.27 -4.12
N ASN A 990 -21.46 -4.37 -4.05
CA ASN A 990 -20.03 -4.70 -4.15
C ASN A 990 -19.42 -5.19 -2.83
N ASN A 991 -20.25 -5.61 -1.86
CA ASN A 991 -19.78 -6.22 -0.62
C ASN A 991 -19.85 -7.75 -0.77
N PRO A 992 -18.71 -8.47 -0.67
CA PRO A 992 -18.73 -9.92 -0.70
C PRO A 992 -19.38 -10.50 0.56
N ASP A 993 -19.97 -11.68 0.43
CA ASP A 993 -20.44 -12.50 1.56
C ASP A 993 -19.26 -12.91 2.45
N PHE A 994 -18.14 -13.31 1.82
CA PHE A 994 -16.87 -13.53 2.51
C PHE A 994 -15.68 -13.29 1.59
N ILE A 995 -14.54 -12.98 2.21
CA ILE A 995 -13.21 -13.04 1.60
C ILE A 995 -12.37 -14.07 2.33
N ALA A 996 -11.50 -14.76 1.60
CA ALA A 996 -10.61 -15.76 2.18
C ALA A 996 -9.22 -15.74 1.54
N GLY A 997 -8.23 -16.19 2.31
CA GLY A 997 -6.87 -16.38 1.85
C GLY A 997 -6.31 -17.70 2.33
N LEU A 998 -5.56 -18.38 1.47
CA LEU A 998 -4.88 -19.64 1.79
C LEU A 998 -3.44 -19.57 1.28
N THR A 999 -2.48 -19.79 2.16
CA THR A 999 -1.07 -19.93 1.80
C THR A 999 -0.54 -21.26 2.26
N ASN A 1000 0.13 -21.97 1.37
CA ASN A 1000 0.92 -23.15 1.69
C ASN A 1000 2.39 -22.85 1.45
N SER A 1001 3.23 -23.14 2.45
CA SER A 1001 4.68 -22.98 2.39
C SER A 1001 5.35 -24.32 2.65
N PHE A 1002 6.26 -24.71 1.76
CA PHE A 1002 7.02 -25.94 1.81
C PHE A 1002 8.50 -25.60 1.81
N SER A 1003 9.30 -26.30 2.62
CA SER A 1003 10.75 -26.20 2.56
C SER A 1003 11.40 -27.58 2.71
N TYR A 1004 12.40 -27.84 1.87
CA TYR A 1004 13.17 -29.07 1.92
C TYR A 1004 14.63 -28.79 1.58
N LYS A 1005 15.51 -28.98 2.57
CA LYS A 1005 16.93 -28.61 2.46
C LYS A 1005 17.03 -27.14 2.00
N ASN A 1006 17.68 -26.92 0.85
CA ASN A 1006 17.92 -25.60 0.27
C ASN A 1006 16.77 -25.07 -0.59
N PHE A 1007 15.70 -25.84 -0.81
CA PHE A 1007 14.55 -25.43 -1.62
C PHE A 1007 13.40 -24.93 -0.74
N SER A 1008 12.73 -23.88 -1.20
CA SER A 1008 11.45 -23.44 -0.64
C SER A 1008 10.44 -23.16 -1.75
N LEU A 1009 9.18 -23.51 -1.50
CA LEU A 1009 8.04 -23.27 -2.37
C LEU A 1009 6.91 -22.65 -1.56
N SER A 1010 6.35 -21.54 -2.01
CA SER A 1010 5.16 -20.93 -1.41
C SER A 1010 4.10 -20.74 -2.49
N ALA A 1011 2.84 -21.08 -2.19
CA ALA A 1011 1.70 -20.84 -3.06
C ALA A 1011 0.56 -20.18 -2.29
N GLN A 1012 0.01 -19.09 -2.84
CA GLN A 1012 -0.98 -18.23 -2.21
C GLN A 1012 -2.22 -18.08 -3.07
N PHE A 1013 -3.37 -18.40 -2.49
CA PHE A 1013 -4.69 -18.24 -3.07
C PHE A 1013 -5.47 -17.16 -2.33
N THR A 1014 -6.26 -16.40 -3.08
CA THR A 1014 -7.24 -15.45 -2.54
C THR A 1014 -8.59 -15.71 -3.17
N ALA A 1015 -9.65 -15.56 -2.39
CA ALA A 1015 -11.02 -15.76 -2.85
C ALA A 1015 -11.95 -14.64 -2.34
N SER A 1016 -12.94 -14.31 -3.16
CA SER A 1016 -14.05 -13.42 -2.84
C SER A 1016 -15.33 -14.06 -3.36
N GLN A 1017 -16.37 -14.17 -2.54
CA GLN A 1017 -17.63 -14.80 -2.91
C GLN A 1017 -18.80 -13.83 -2.67
N GLY A 1018 -19.73 -13.76 -3.62
CA GLY A 1018 -21.00 -13.02 -3.49
C GLY A 1018 -20.92 -11.52 -3.80
N ALA A 1019 -19.72 -11.00 -4.10
CA ALA A 1019 -19.58 -9.63 -4.58
C ALA A 1019 -20.14 -9.51 -6.00
N LYS A 1020 -20.79 -8.38 -6.30
CA LYS A 1020 -21.25 -8.04 -7.65
C LYS A 1020 -20.60 -6.74 -8.14
N VAL A 1021 -20.48 -6.60 -9.45
CA VAL A 1021 -19.99 -5.39 -10.12
C VAL A 1021 -21.05 -4.85 -11.06
N PHE A 1022 -21.20 -3.53 -11.10
CA PHE A 1022 -22.06 -2.84 -12.04
C PHE A 1022 -21.27 -2.44 -13.30
N SER A 1023 -21.40 -3.21 -14.37
CA SER A 1023 -20.54 -3.14 -15.56
C SER A 1023 -21.03 -2.11 -16.58
N PHE A 1024 -20.59 -0.85 -16.45
CA PHE A 1024 -20.90 0.22 -17.41
C PHE A 1024 -20.37 -0.05 -18.81
N PHE A 1025 -19.28 -0.81 -18.95
CA PHE A 1025 -18.76 -1.18 -20.26
C PHE A 1025 -19.67 -2.17 -21.00
N LYS A 1026 -20.37 -3.07 -20.28
CA LYS A 1026 -21.33 -4.02 -20.90
C LYS A 1026 -22.48 -3.28 -21.58
N ARG A 1027 -22.85 -2.08 -21.09
CA ARG A 1027 -23.72 -1.18 -21.85
C ARG A 1027 -23.15 -0.89 -23.24
N MET A 1028 -21.87 -0.51 -23.35
CA MET A 1028 -21.24 -0.09 -24.61
C MET A 1028 -21.02 -1.22 -25.61
N VAL A 1029 -20.71 -2.45 -25.15
CA VAL A 1029 -20.34 -3.57 -26.02
C VAL A 1029 -21.26 -4.79 -25.93
N GLY A 1030 -22.28 -4.76 -25.08
CA GLY A 1030 -23.27 -5.84 -24.91
C GLY A 1030 -24.72 -5.37 -25.06
N ILE A 1031 -24.96 -4.08 -25.35
CA ILE A 1031 -26.33 -3.52 -25.52
C ILE A 1031 -26.43 -2.58 -26.73
N TYR A 1032 -25.38 -1.86 -27.12
CA TYR A 1032 -25.43 -1.04 -28.34
C TYR A 1032 -25.46 -1.91 -29.60
N HIS A 1033 -26.61 -2.04 -30.26
CA HIS A 1033 -26.76 -2.95 -31.39
C HIS A 1033 -26.21 -2.35 -32.70
N GLY A 1034 -25.00 -2.73 -33.11
CA GLY A 1034 -24.56 -2.58 -34.51
C GLY A 1034 -24.01 -1.22 -34.95
N ASP A 1035 -23.69 -0.28 -34.05
CA ASP A 1035 -22.87 0.92 -34.35
C ASP A 1035 -21.45 0.84 -33.82
N ARG A 1036 -21.13 -0.17 -33.02
CA ARG A 1036 -19.81 -0.43 -32.43
C ARG A 1036 -19.61 -1.95 -32.37
N ASN A 1037 -18.40 -2.42 -32.11
CA ASN A 1037 -18.18 -3.85 -31.93
C ASN A 1037 -18.88 -4.38 -30.66
N GLY A 1038 -19.19 -5.68 -30.66
CA GLY A 1038 -19.94 -6.35 -29.61
C GLY A 1038 -19.17 -7.50 -28.98
N MET A 1039 -19.54 -7.87 -27.76
CA MET A 1039 -19.09 -9.10 -27.11
C MET A 1039 -19.61 -10.32 -27.87
N ILE A 1040 -18.85 -11.42 -27.80
CA ILE A 1040 -19.21 -12.66 -28.49
C ILE A 1040 -20.56 -13.22 -28.04
N GLU A 1041 -20.96 -13.04 -26.78
CA GLU A 1041 -22.24 -13.51 -26.22
C GLU A 1041 -23.47 -12.99 -27.00
N GLN A 1042 -23.35 -11.86 -27.69
CA GLN A 1042 -24.42 -11.29 -28.50
C GLN A 1042 -24.66 -12.06 -29.82
N THR A 1043 -23.86 -13.09 -30.14
CA THR A 1043 -24.15 -14.00 -31.25
C THR A 1043 -25.34 -14.93 -30.96
N ASP A 1044 -25.65 -15.15 -29.67
CA ASP A 1044 -26.78 -15.97 -29.20
C ASP A 1044 -28.04 -15.13 -28.92
N ARG A 1045 -28.06 -13.88 -29.40
CA ARG A 1045 -29.23 -12.98 -29.35
C ARG A 1045 -30.48 -13.59 -29.97
N TRP A 1046 -31.63 -13.08 -29.55
CA TRP A 1046 -32.89 -13.35 -30.23
C TRP A 1046 -32.89 -12.79 -31.66
N ARG A 1047 -33.33 -13.60 -32.64
CA ARG A 1047 -33.48 -13.17 -34.05
C ARG A 1047 -34.92 -13.26 -34.55
N SER A 1048 -35.60 -14.37 -34.25
CA SER A 1048 -37.01 -14.59 -34.60
C SER A 1048 -37.64 -15.66 -33.69
N PRO A 1049 -38.95 -15.92 -33.77
CA PRO A 1049 -39.57 -17.05 -33.05
C PRO A 1049 -38.99 -18.42 -33.43
N GLU A 1050 -38.49 -18.58 -34.66
CA GLU A 1050 -37.84 -19.80 -35.16
C GLU A 1050 -36.36 -19.90 -34.75
N ASP A 1051 -35.73 -18.76 -34.47
CA ASP A 1051 -34.37 -18.65 -33.90
C ASP A 1051 -34.37 -17.70 -32.68
N PRO A 1052 -34.90 -18.17 -31.53
CA PRO A 1052 -35.08 -17.32 -30.35
C PRO A 1052 -33.77 -17.04 -29.60
N GLY A 1053 -32.64 -17.62 -30.04
CA GLY A 1053 -31.36 -17.50 -29.35
C GLY A 1053 -31.38 -18.17 -27.97
N ASP A 1054 -30.66 -17.57 -27.02
CA ASP A 1054 -30.55 -18.06 -25.64
C ASP A 1054 -31.68 -17.59 -24.70
N GLY A 1055 -32.59 -16.75 -25.20
CA GLY A 1055 -33.68 -16.16 -24.40
C GLY A 1055 -33.22 -15.10 -23.38
N ILE A 1056 -31.94 -14.73 -23.38
CA ILE A 1056 -31.33 -13.76 -22.45
C ILE A 1056 -30.88 -12.50 -23.19
N HIS A 1057 -30.31 -12.62 -24.39
CA HIS A 1057 -29.79 -11.49 -25.13
C HIS A 1057 -30.86 -10.85 -26.04
N PHE A 1058 -31.02 -9.53 -25.90
CA PHE A 1058 -31.97 -8.72 -26.67
C PHE A 1058 -31.80 -8.92 -28.18
N ARG A 1059 -32.91 -8.83 -28.91
CA ARG A 1059 -32.84 -8.67 -30.36
C ARG A 1059 -31.96 -7.48 -30.73
N ALA A 1060 -31.17 -7.60 -31.79
CA ALA A 1060 -30.38 -6.48 -32.27
C ALA A 1060 -31.29 -5.42 -32.90
N THR A 1061 -31.27 -4.16 -32.46
CA THR A 1061 -31.98 -3.04 -33.12
C THR A 1061 -31.29 -1.69 -32.93
N ARG A 1062 -31.20 -0.86 -33.99
CA ARG A 1062 -30.70 0.53 -33.87
C ARG A 1062 -31.59 1.45 -33.02
N ASN A 1063 -32.86 1.09 -32.84
CA ASN A 1063 -33.85 1.85 -32.08
C ASN A 1063 -34.38 1.00 -30.92
N PRO A 1064 -33.56 0.71 -29.89
CA PRO A 1064 -33.99 -0.07 -28.75
C PRO A 1064 -35.14 0.63 -28.01
N THR A 1065 -36.16 -0.14 -27.66
CA THR A 1065 -37.36 0.27 -26.92
C THR A 1065 -37.26 -0.15 -25.45
N GLY A 1066 -38.23 0.29 -24.66
CA GLY A 1066 -38.33 -0.06 -23.24
C GLY A 1066 -37.12 0.38 -22.41
N TRP A 1067 -36.72 -0.45 -21.45
CA TRP A 1067 -35.66 -0.17 -20.48
C TRP A 1067 -34.30 -0.80 -20.83
N GLN A 1068 -34.08 -1.19 -22.09
CA GLN A 1068 -32.82 -1.83 -22.51
C GLN A 1068 -31.58 -0.98 -22.20
N ARG A 1069 -31.72 0.36 -22.23
CA ARG A 1069 -30.64 1.33 -21.94
C ARG A 1069 -30.68 1.89 -20.52
N ASP A 1070 -31.62 1.46 -19.69
CA ASP A 1070 -31.73 1.86 -18.30
C ASP A 1070 -30.95 0.92 -17.37
N PRO A 1071 -30.48 1.42 -16.20
CA PRO A 1071 -29.88 0.59 -15.17
C PRO A 1071 -30.75 -0.62 -14.82
N SER A 1072 -30.23 -1.83 -15.02
CA SER A 1072 -30.94 -3.08 -14.75
C SER A 1072 -29.97 -4.20 -14.35
N SER A 1073 -30.51 -5.32 -13.86
CA SER A 1073 -29.69 -6.50 -13.51
C SER A 1073 -28.92 -7.08 -14.71
N ALA A 1074 -29.29 -6.75 -15.96
CA ALA A 1074 -28.53 -7.10 -17.15
C ALA A 1074 -27.10 -6.49 -17.17
N TRP A 1075 -26.87 -5.41 -16.42
CA TRP A 1075 -25.56 -4.75 -16.31
C TRP A 1075 -24.78 -5.22 -15.07
N VAL A 1076 -25.41 -6.01 -14.21
CA VAL A 1076 -24.82 -6.48 -12.95
C VAL A 1076 -24.24 -7.86 -13.16
N GLN A 1077 -22.95 -8.02 -12.88
CA GLN A 1077 -22.25 -9.29 -13.03
C GLN A 1077 -21.80 -9.83 -11.68
N ASP A 1078 -21.79 -11.15 -11.54
CA ASP A 1078 -21.13 -11.81 -10.42
C ASP A 1078 -19.61 -11.59 -10.54
N ALA A 1079 -19.02 -11.11 -9.44
CA ALA A 1079 -17.60 -10.82 -9.33
C ALA A 1079 -16.94 -11.76 -8.31
N SER A 1080 -17.50 -12.95 -8.11
CA SER A 1080 -16.89 -13.99 -7.30
C SER A 1080 -15.69 -14.57 -8.04
N TYR A 1081 -14.63 -14.89 -7.28
CA TYR A 1081 -13.43 -15.45 -7.87
C TYR A 1081 -12.58 -16.25 -6.89
N LEU A 1082 -11.76 -17.14 -7.45
CA LEU A 1082 -10.59 -17.76 -6.82
C LEU A 1082 -9.35 -17.45 -7.66
N ARG A 1083 -8.31 -16.86 -7.05
CA ARG A 1083 -7.09 -16.43 -7.74
C ARG A 1083 -5.86 -17.06 -7.14
N LEU A 1084 -4.96 -17.56 -7.98
CA LEU A 1084 -3.59 -17.90 -7.58
C LEU A 1084 -2.75 -16.61 -7.62
N ARG A 1085 -2.69 -15.94 -6.48
CA ARG A 1085 -2.11 -14.59 -6.35
C ARG A 1085 -0.59 -14.61 -6.50
N ASN A 1086 0.08 -15.58 -5.87
CA ASN A 1086 1.54 -15.71 -5.92
C ASN A 1086 1.98 -17.18 -5.80
N VAL A 1087 2.96 -17.58 -6.61
CA VAL A 1087 3.75 -18.80 -6.42
C VAL A 1087 5.22 -18.44 -6.48
N ASN A 1088 5.98 -18.78 -5.44
CA ASN A 1088 7.41 -18.51 -5.38
C ASN A 1088 8.18 -19.82 -5.13
N LEU A 1089 9.11 -20.14 -6.02
CA LEU A 1089 10.09 -21.20 -5.86
C LEU A 1089 11.47 -20.57 -5.67
N ALA A 1090 12.15 -20.91 -4.58
CA ALA A 1090 13.48 -20.41 -4.29
C ALA A 1090 14.48 -21.50 -3.91
N TYR A 1091 15.76 -21.19 -4.14
CA TYR A 1091 16.90 -22.03 -3.79
C TYR A 1091 17.96 -21.19 -3.07
N ASN A 1092 18.34 -21.62 -1.87
CA ASN A 1092 19.44 -21.05 -1.11
C ASN A 1092 20.73 -21.81 -1.44
N VAL A 1093 21.75 -21.12 -1.95
CA VAL A 1093 23.02 -21.74 -2.31
C VAL A 1093 23.75 -22.17 -1.03
N GLY A 1094 24.26 -23.41 -1.01
CA GLY A 1094 24.91 -23.98 0.18
C GLY A 1094 26.26 -23.34 0.51
N GLN A 1095 26.59 -23.30 1.80
CA GLN A 1095 27.74 -22.58 2.35
C GLN A 1095 29.09 -22.93 1.68
N GLY A 1096 29.32 -24.21 1.35
CA GLY A 1096 30.59 -24.63 0.73
C GLY A 1096 30.87 -24.02 -0.66
N VAL A 1097 29.84 -23.52 -1.37
CA VAL A 1097 30.01 -22.73 -2.61
C VAL A 1097 30.19 -21.26 -2.26
N LEU A 1098 29.44 -20.75 -1.29
CA LEU A 1098 29.47 -19.36 -0.84
C LEU A 1098 30.85 -18.96 -0.29
N ASP A 1099 31.48 -19.82 0.51
CA ASP A 1099 32.81 -19.60 1.08
C ASP A 1099 33.88 -19.43 -0.02
N ARG A 1100 33.73 -20.15 -1.14
CA ARG A 1100 34.64 -20.03 -2.29
C ARG A 1100 34.47 -18.72 -3.05
N LEU A 1101 33.29 -18.11 -2.94
CA LEU A 1101 32.93 -16.86 -3.60
C LEU A 1101 33.10 -15.64 -2.67
N ASN A 1102 33.47 -15.84 -1.40
CA ASN A 1102 33.47 -14.81 -0.35
C ASN A 1102 32.12 -14.10 -0.24
N VAL A 1103 31.03 -14.87 -0.24
CA VAL A 1103 29.66 -14.39 -0.14
C VAL A 1103 29.04 -14.95 1.15
N SER A 1104 28.28 -14.13 1.88
CA SER A 1104 27.60 -14.57 3.11
C SER A 1104 26.30 -15.34 2.84
N ALA A 1105 25.51 -14.91 1.84
CA ALA A 1105 24.30 -15.62 1.43
C ALA A 1105 23.96 -15.34 -0.05
N LEU A 1106 23.45 -16.36 -0.75
CA LEU A 1106 22.90 -16.22 -2.11
C LEU A 1106 21.61 -17.03 -2.23
N ARG A 1107 20.52 -16.34 -2.61
CA ARG A 1107 19.22 -16.93 -2.89
C ARG A 1107 18.81 -16.61 -4.31
N LEU A 1108 18.43 -17.64 -5.06
CA LEU A 1108 17.84 -17.55 -6.40
C LEU A 1108 16.35 -17.85 -6.30
N TYR A 1109 15.50 -17.12 -7.02
CA TYR A 1109 14.06 -17.35 -6.98
C TYR A 1109 13.36 -17.10 -8.31
N ILE A 1110 12.24 -17.78 -8.49
CA ILE A 1110 11.29 -17.59 -9.57
C ILE A 1110 9.92 -17.38 -8.94
N THR A 1111 9.24 -16.30 -9.33
CA THR A 1111 7.93 -15.95 -8.80
C THR A 1111 6.94 -15.74 -9.94
N GLY A 1112 5.78 -16.38 -9.86
CA GLY A 1112 4.63 -16.12 -10.71
C GLY A 1112 3.55 -15.39 -9.92
N SER A 1113 3.07 -14.26 -10.42
CA SER A 1113 1.98 -13.49 -9.79
C SER A 1113 0.75 -13.45 -10.70
N ASN A 1114 -0.44 -13.53 -10.10
CA ASN A 1114 -1.75 -13.55 -10.78
C ASN A 1114 -1.81 -14.56 -11.94
N LEU A 1115 -1.31 -15.79 -11.71
CA LEU A 1115 -1.10 -16.76 -12.80
C LEU A 1115 -2.42 -17.20 -13.47
N PHE A 1116 -3.49 -17.35 -12.68
CA PHE A 1116 -4.85 -17.57 -13.18
C PHE A 1116 -5.89 -17.05 -12.17
N THR A 1117 -7.07 -16.73 -12.67
CA THR A 1117 -8.27 -16.38 -11.89
C THR A 1117 -9.44 -17.20 -12.43
N LEU A 1118 -10.12 -17.94 -11.55
CA LEU A 1118 -11.37 -18.61 -11.86
C LEU A 1118 -12.51 -17.67 -11.50
N THR A 1119 -13.32 -17.27 -12.47
CA THR A 1119 -14.44 -16.32 -12.32
C THR A 1119 -15.35 -16.38 -13.55
N ASP A 1120 -16.64 -16.11 -13.35
CA ASP A 1120 -17.62 -15.95 -14.42
C ASP A 1120 -17.70 -14.50 -14.93
N TYR A 1121 -16.99 -13.57 -14.29
CA TYR A 1121 -16.95 -12.17 -14.69
C TYR A 1121 -16.38 -12.01 -16.11
N THR A 1122 -17.12 -11.38 -17.03
CA THR A 1122 -16.73 -11.29 -18.45
C THR A 1122 -15.63 -10.26 -18.75
N GLY A 1123 -15.45 -9.26 -17.88
CA GLY A 1123 -14.41 -8.23 -18.04
C GLY A 1123 -13.00 -8.72 -17.69
N TYR A 1124 -12.04 -7.79 -17.63
CA TYR A 1124 -10.62 -8.11 -17.42
C TYR A 1124 -10.28 -8.64 -16.02
N ASP A 1125 -10.82 -8.04 -14.96
CA ASP A 1125 -10.56 -8.43 -13.57
C ASP A 1125 -11.83 -8.26 -12.70
N PRO A 1126 -12.30 -9.29 -11.98
CA PRO A 1126 -13.44 -9.20 -11.06
C PRO A 1126 -13.21 -8.32 -9.81
N GLU A 1127 -11.97 -7.99 -9.45
CA GLU A 1127 -11.64 -7.10 -8.31
C GLU A 1127 -11.78 -5.61 -8.64
N THR A 1128 -12.08 -5.27 -9.89
CA THR A 1128 -12.14 -3.89 -10.38
C THR A 1128 -13.23 -3.05 -9.71
N SER A 1129 -12.95 -1.77 -9.56
CA SER A 1129 -13.92 -0.71 -9.24
C SER A 1129 -13.39 0.56 -9.88
N SER A 1130 -13.27 0.54 -11.21
CA SER A 1130 -12.66 1.60 -12.01
C SER A 1130 -13.46 2.91 -11.99
N GLU A 1131 -14.73 2.87 -11.57
CA GLU A 1131 -15.58 4.05 -11.45
C GLU A 1131 -16.27 4.16 -10.08
N GLY A 1132 -16.42 5.41 -9.63
CA GLY A 1132 -17.19 5.81 -8.45
C GLY A 1132 -16.42 5.88 -7.13
N THR A 1133 -16.89 6.76 -6.23
CA THR A 1133 -16.39 6.94 -4.86
C THR A 1133 -17.56 7.05 -3.88
N GLY A 1134 -17.43 6.47 -2.69
CA GLY A 1134 -18.48 6.51 -1.66
C GLY A 1134 -19.82 5.93 -2.11
N LEU A 1135 -20.72 6.79 -2.60
CA LEU A 1135 -22.13 6.54 -2.95
C LEU A 1135 -22.38 5.78 -4.26
N ASN A 1136 -21.39 5.69 -5.14
CA ASN A 1136 -21.49 5.00 -6.44
C ASN A 1136 -20.36 3.99 -6.66
N LYS A 1137 -19.86 3.38 -5.57
CA LYS A 1137 -18.78 2.38 -5.62
C LYS A 1137 -19.23 1.06 -6.27
N GLY A 1138 -18.30 0.38 -6.94
CA GLY A 1138 -18.51 -0.95 -7.50
C GLY A 1138 -18.92 -0.94 -8.97
N GLY A 1139 -18.74 0.20 -9.62
CA GLY A 1139 -18.86 0.34 -11.05
C GLY A 1139 -17.58 -0.07 -11.78
N ASP A 1140 -17.72 -0.73 -12.92
CA ASP A 1140 -16.62 -0.99 -13.84
C ASP A 1140 -16.87 -0.37 -15.21
N TYR A 1141 -16.00 0.57 -15.59
CA TYR A 1141 -15.96 1.18 -16.91
C TYR A 1141 -14.65 0.87 -17.66
N LEU A 1142 -14.07 -0.30 -17.38
CA LEU A 1142 -12.81 -0.80 -17.92
C LEU A 1142 -11.62 0.09 -17.57
N GLY A 1143 -11.08 -0.15 -16.39
CA GLY A 1143 -9.75 0.32 -16.02
C GLY A 1143 -8.64 -0.45 -16.74
N TYR A 1144 -7.40 -0.04 -16.47
CA TYR A 1144 -6.21 -0.74 -16.96
C TYR A 1144 -6.19 -2.18 -16.40
N PRO A 1145 -6.09 -3.23 -17.25
CA PRO A 1145 -6.22 -4.61 -16.80
C PRO A 1145 -5.06 -5.05 -15.92
N THR A 1146 -5.31 -5.93 -14.97
CA THR A 1146 -4.25 -6.55 -14.17
C THR A 1146 -3.38 -7.46 -15.02
N ALA A 1147 -2.06 -7.34 -14.84
CA ALA A 1147 -1.11 -8.22 -15.48
C ALA A 1147 -0.89 -9.50 -14.68
N ARG A 1148 -0.64 -10.60 -15.39
CA ARG A 1148 0.06 -11.76 -14.84
C ARG A 1148 1.55 -11.57 -15.09
N SER A 1149 2.38 -11.92 -14.11
CA SER A 1149 3.82 -11.65 -14.17
C SER A 1149 4.67 -12.85 -13.81
N PHE A 1150 5.84 -12.95 -14.43
CA PHE A 1150 6.88 -13.93 -14.11
C PHE A 1150 8.16 -13.18 -13.78
N ILE A 1151 8.72 -13.42 -12.61
CA ILE A 1151 9.89 -12.72 -12.07
C ILE A 1151 10.99 -13.75 -11.80
N PHE A 1152 12.20 -13.42 -12.20
CA PHE A 1152 13.42 -14.17 -11.91
C PHE A 1152 14.34 -13.22 -11.13
N GLY A 1153 14.73 -13.62 -9.92
CA GLY A 1153 15.49 -12.73 -9.07
C GLY A 1153 16.54 -13.42 -8.22
N ILE A 1154 17.41 -12.57 -7.68
CA ILE A 1154 18.57 -12.91 -6.90
C ILE A 1154 18.61 -12.01 -5.68
N ASN A 1155 18.87 -12.60 -4.52
CA ASN A 1155 19.21 -11.89 -3.30
C ASN A 1155 20.60 -12.35 -2.84
N LEU A 1156 21.54 -11.41 -2.81
CA LEU A 1156 22.93 -11.59 -2.46
C LEU A 1156 23.23 -10.80 -1.19
N THR A 1157 23.93 -11.40 -0.23
CA THR A 1157 24.47 -10.69 0.94
C THR A 1157 25.96 -10.96 1.04
N LEU A 1158 26.73 -9.88 1.20
CA LEU A 1158 28.18 -9.89 1.44
C LEU A 1158 28.46 -9.69 2.92
#